data_AF-A0A1E5K2M5-F1
#
_entry.id   AF-A0A1E5K2M5-F1
#
_cell.length_a   1.000
_cell.length_b   1.000
_cell.length_c   1.000
_cell.angle_alpha   90.00
_cell.angle_beta   90.00
_cell.angle_gamma   90.00
#
_symmetry.space_group_name_H-M   'P 1'
#
loop_
_entity.id
_entity.type
_entity.pdbx_description
1 polymer ?
#
loop_
_entity_poly.entity_id
_entity_poly.type
_entity_poly.pdbx_seq_one_letter_code
_entity_poly.pdbx_strand_id
1 'polypeptide(L)'
;MKKLFKKKGIRFKLILAFAGFLLIPGYIIGVLTYFSSVDQIEGQLKTRINENIDIINRTIDNTMESKVHDVQIFADNMNDSMYENESEEVFQQFSQYVELHPEAASIYVGTEEGEFIQEPQLVQDSNYDPRERPWYIASMENTNDVIISDPYIGVGEGKLVVTVSKAIEDGSGVVAVDLSFDFIEEIASGIDIGNNGYAFLLDQQQNVIYHPELDKGTKAEEEIYSKLYESTNDEFSYSSQGINKFVYFATNDLTGWKLGGTMDQDEVQDAALSVFFTTVIVIVASLIIGGVLIFLVIRSILKPIRELKEKALIISTGDLTQAIDVKTTDEIGQLGNAFNQMQDGLRELIHDVEFNAQQVAASAEELNANADQMTSTTEQVSSAIQEISSSAEHQLHGTEESANSLEEVSTGVEKIVDSATSVSGYVEEMNSQAEVGGQAVHNTLEQMNAIQESVNNSNQMIESLLERSKEVTTILSAITDISEQTNLLALNAAIEAARAGEHGRGFAVVADEVRKLAEQSQSSANDINVILEGIQHDIQTTVEGMSLVTDKVSSGVEVSYDAIDKFGQIMQTSIKIRPQVEEVTAISEEMAAAVQQVTATANDLANIARSNAASSEEVAASTEEQLASMEEISASAKSLTDMAEELTEKIAKYNY
;
A
#
# COMPACT_ATOMS: atom_id res chain seq x y z
N MET A 1 -51.24 3.32 9.53
CA MET A 1 -50.03 3.90 10.16
C MET A 1 -48.76 3.94 9.28
N LYS A 2 -48.42 2.95 8.42
CA LYS A 2 -47.16 2.94 7.65
C LYS A 2 -46.96 4.05 6.58
N LYS A 3 -48.00 4.76 6.13
CA LYS A 3 -47.87 5.86 5.13
C LYS A 3 -47.47 7.23 5.73
N LEU A 4 -47.66 7.45 7.03
CA LEU A 4 -47.36 8.74 7.70
C LEU A 4 -45.86 8.99 7.98
N PHE A 5 -45.01 7.97 7.84
CA PHE A 5 -43.60 8.01 8.27
C PHE A 5 -42.55 8.00 7.15
N LYS A 6 -42.95 7.90 5.88
CA LYS A 6 -42.02 7.55 4.77
C LYS A 6 -41.15 8.71 4.24
N LYS A 7 -41.40 9.96 4.65
CA LYS A 7 -40.66 11.16 4.21
C LYS A 7 -40.33 12.16 5.34
N LYS A 8 -40.22 11.70 6.59
CA LYS A 8 -39.96 12.60 7.72
C LYS A 8 -38.65 12.22 8.43
N GLY A 9 -37.71 13.18 8.49
CA GLY A 9 -36.35 12.99 9.01
C GLY A 9 -36.28 12.70 10.51
N ILE A 10 -35.09 12.40 11.02
CA ILE A 10 -34.83 12.02 12.42
C ILE A 10 -35.47 13.01 13.40
N ARG A 11 -35.40 14.32 13.11
CA ARG A 11 -36.03 15.39 13.90
C ARG A 11 -37.53 15.15 14.12
N PHE A 12 -38.28 14.78 13.08
CA PHE A 12 -39.72 14.57 13.21
C PHE A 12 -40.05 13.31 14.01
N LYS A 13 -39.26 12.24 13.85
CA LYS A 13 -39.46 10.99 14.59
C LYS A 13 -39.22 11.17 16.08
N LEU A 14 -38.17 11.91 16.47
CA LEU A 14 -37.87 12.22 17.87
C LEU A 14 -38.94 13.12 18.51
N ILE A 15 -39.40 14.18 17.81
CA ILE A 15 -40.48 15.05 18.31
C ILE A 15 -41.74 14.24 18.57
N LEU A 16 -42.13 13.36 17.63
CA LEU A 16 -43.34 12.55 17.77
C LEU A 16 -43.24 11.57 18.94
N ALA A 17 -42.10 10.89 19.10
CA ALA A 17 -41.88 9.93 20.18
C ALA A 17 -41.93 10.61 21.57
N PHE A 18 -41.22 11.74 21.72
CA PHE A 18 -41.19 12.46 22.98
C PHE A 18 -42.52 13.17 23.30
N ALA A 19 -43.21 13.73 22.30
CA ALA A 19 -44.53 14.31 22.49
C ALA A 19 -45.57 13.28 22.95
N GLY A 20 -45.51 12.05 22.41
CA GLY A 20 -46.35 10.95 22.88
C GLY A 20 -46.07 10.58 24.34
N PHE A 21 -44.80 10.53 24.74
CA PHE A 21 -44.40 10.22 26.11
C PHE A 21 -44.80 11.31 27.11
N LEU A 22 -44.88 12.56 26.68
CA LEU A 22 -45.18 13.69 27.57
C LEU A 22 -46.68 13.96 27.74
N LEU A 23 -47.47 13.77 26.67
CA LEU A 23 -48.90 14.10 26.68
C LEU A 23 -49.78 13.00 27.27
N ILE A 24 -49.45 11.73 27.03
CA ILE A 24 -50.31 10.60 27.42
C ILE A 24 -50.39 10.45 28.95
N PRO A 25 -49.28 10.45 29.72
CA PRO A 25 -49.34 10.31 31.17
C PRO A 25 -50.01 11.50 31.86
N GLY A 26 -49.75 12.74 31.38
CA GLY A 26 -50.35 13.95 31.94
C GLY A 26 -51.87 13.97 31.80
N TYR A 27 -52.39 13.49 30.67
CA TYR A 27 -53.83 13.34 30.46
C TYR A 27 -54.43 12.29 31.40
N ILE A 28 -53.79 11.12 31.54
CA ILE A 28 -54.26 10.03 32.41
C ILE A 28 -54.26 10.46 33.88
N ILE A 29 -53.19 11.10 34.36
CA ILE A 29 -53.07 11.59 35.73
C ILE A 29 -54.14 12.65 36.02
N GLY A 30 -54.33 13.62 35.13
CA GLY A 30 -55.32 14.68 35.32
C GLY A 30 -56.76 14.14 35.46
N VAL A 31 -57.13 13.15 34.64
CA VAL A 31 -58.45 12.50 34.73
C VAL A 31 -58.61 11.71 36.03
N LEU A 32 -57.60 10.93 36.42
CA LEU A 32 -57.65 10.12 37.66
C LEU A 32 -57.71 11.00 38.92
N THR A 33 -56.91 12.07 39.00
CA THR A 33 -56.90 12.98 40.14
C THR A 33 -58.24 13.70 40.32
N TYR A 34 -58.89 14.10 39.22
CA TYR A 34 -60.21 14.73 39.28
C TYR A 34 -61.27 13.79 39.88
N PHE A 35 -61.39 12.57 39.34
CA PHE A 35 -62.37 11.60 39.85
C PHE A 35 -62.11 11.20 41.31
N SER A 36 -60.85 10.99 41.68
CA SER A 36 -60.47 10.67 43.06
C SER A 36 -60.79 11.79 44.04
N SER A 37 -60.70 13.06 43.62
CA SER A 37 -60.95 14.20 44.49
C SER A 37 -62.44 14.38 44.78
N VAL A 38 -63.30 14.17 43.78
CA VAL A 38 -64.77 14.23 43.94
C VAL A 38 -65.23 13.16 44.93
N ASP A 39 -64.79 11.92 44.74
CA ASP A 39 -65.17 10.78 45.60
C ASP A 39 -64.73 10.98 47.06
N GLN A 40 -63.51 11.48 47.27
CA GLN A 40 -62.96 11.73 48.60
C GLN A 40 -63.66 12.88 49.33
N ILE A 41 -64.04 13.95 48.62
CA ILE A 41 -64.76 15.10 49.19
C ILE A 41 -66.20 14.71 49.54
N GLU A 42 -66.88 13.96 48.66
CA GLU A 42 -68.23 13.46 48.93
C GLU A 42 -68.28 12.59 50.19
N GLY A 43 -67.31 11.68 50.34
CA GLY A 43 -67.18 10.85 51.53
C GLY A 43 -66.97 11.65 52.81
N GLN A 44 -66.08 12.66 52.79
CA GLN A 44 -65.81 13.51 53.96
C GLN A 44 -67.03 14.32 54.41
N LEU A 45 -67.79 14.86 53.46
CA LEU A 45 -68.99 15.63 53.78
C LEU A 45 -70.09 14.73 54.36
N LYS A 46 -70.34 13.55 53.77
CA LYS A 46 -71.30 12.58 54.31
C LYS A 46 -70.99 12.16 55.74
N THR A 47 -69.72 11.86 56.06
CA THR A 47 -69.32 11.50 57.43
C THR A 47 -69.60 12.62 58.43
N ARG A 48 -69.35 13.88 58.08
CA ARG A 48 -69.61 15.03 58.97
C ARG A 48 -71.10 15.23 59.26
N ILE A 49 -71.97 15.03 58.27
CA ILE A 49 -73.43 15.15 58.48
C ILE A 49 -73.88 14.09 59.49
N ASN A 50 -73.45 12.85 59.32
CA ASN A 50 -73.76 11.76 60.25
C ASN A 50 -73.28 12.08 61.68
N GLU A 51 -72.02 12.50 61.84
CA GLU A 51 -71.46 12.90 63.14
C GLU A 51 -72.27 14.03 63.81
N ASN A 52 -72.72 15.02 63.04
CA ASN A 52 -73.55 16.11 63.57
C ASN A 52 -74.95 15.63 64.01
N ILE A 53 -75.59 14.75 63.24
CA ILE A 53 -76.91 14.18 63.62
C ILE A 53 -76.79 13.31 64.87
N ASP A 54 -75.73 12.52 64.99
CA ASP A 54 -75.42 11.74 66.20
C ASP A 54 -75.22 12.63 67.44
N ILE A 55 -74.61 13.81 67.28
CA ILE A 55 -74.43 14.78 68.37
C ILE A 55 -75.79 15.32 68.87
N ILE A 56 -76.71 15.66 67.96
CA ILE A 56 -78.06 16.08 68.36
C ILE A 56 -78.76 14.97 69.10
N ASN A 57 -78.74 13.76 68.52
CA ASN A 57 -79.42 12.60 69.08
C ASN A 57 -78.96 12.33 70.52
N ARG A 58 -77.65 12.32 70.77
CA ARG A 58 -77.08 12.16 72.12
C ARG A 58 -77.41 13.31 73.07
N THR A 59 -77.52 14.54 72.57
CA THR A 59 -77.84 15.71 73.41
C THR A 59 -79.30 15.63 73.87
N ILE A 60 -80.21 15.20 72.98
CA ILE A 60 -81.61 14.93 73.31
C ILE A 60 -81.69 13.79 74.34
N ASP A 61 -80.99 12.67 74.11
CA ASP A 61 -80.94 11.54 75.06
C ASP A 61 -80.50 12.01 76.45
N ASN A 62 -79.34 12.67 76.56
CA ASN A 62 -78.80 13.11 77.86
C ASN A 62 -79.75 14.08 78.57
N THR A 63 -80.40 14.97 77.82
CA THR A 63 -81.35 15.94 78.40
C THR A 63 -82.59 15.20 78.91
N MET A 64 -83.19 14.35 78.09
CA MET A 64 -84.41 13.61 78.43
C MET A 64 -84.18 12.59 79.54
N GLU A 65 -83.08 11.82 79.50
CA GLU A 65 -82.73 10.86 80.57
C GLU A 65 -82.53 11.55 81.92
N SER A 66 -81.90 12.74 81.93
CA SER A 66 -81.76 13.53 83.16
C SER A 66 -83.14 13.87 83.74
N LYS A 67 -84.11 14.24 82.90
CA LYS A 67 -85.46 14.62 83.35
C LYS A 67 -86.30 13.44 83.78
N VAL A 68 -86.14 12.31 83.10
CA VAL A 68 -86.70 11.03 83.54
C VAL A 68 -86.20 10.70 84.94
N HIS A 69 -84.90 10.87 85.20
CA HIS A 69 -84.32 10.64 86.52
C HIS A 69 -84.79 11.64 87.57
N ASP A 70 -84.88 12.93 87.22
CA ASP A 70 -85.33 13.97 88.14
C ASP A 70 -86.78 13.73 88.59
N VAL A 71 -87.68 13.47 87.63
CA VAL A 71 -89.10 13.18 87.90
C VAL A 71 -89.25 11.89 88.70
N GLN A 72 -88.42 10.88 88.44
CA GLN A 72 -88.35 9.65 89.24
C GLN A 72 -88.01 9.95 90.71
N ILE A 73 -86.98 10.76 90.96
CA ILE A 73 -86.57 11.13 92.33
C ILE A 73 -87.68 11.91 93.04
N PHE A 74 -88.32 12.86 92.35
CA PHE A 74 -89.46 13.57 92.95
C PHE A 74 -90.60 12.61 93.27
N ALA A 75 -90.98 11.72 92.35
CA ALA A 75 -92.07 10.77 92.56
C ALA A 75 -91.82 9.81 93.73
N ASP A 76 -90.57 9.36 93.92
CA ASP A 76 -90.20 8.41 94.97
C ASP A 76 -90.12 9.06 96.37
N ASN A 77 -89.83 10.36 96.45
CA ASN A 77 -89.67 11.08 97.72
C ASN A 77 -90.93 11.85 98.14
N MET A 78 -91.91 11.93 97.26
CA MET A 78 -93.19 12.60 97.50
C MET A 78 -94.22 11.62 98.09
N ASN A 79 -95.13 12.15 98.90
CA ASN A 79 -96.29 11.42 99.42
C ASN A 79 -97.40 12.40 99.82
N ASP A 80 -98.60 11.88 100.03
CA ASP A 80 -99.81 12.65 100.31
C ASP A 80 -99.65 13.69 101.45
N SER A 81 -98.90 13.34 102.51
CA SER A 81 -98.73 14.20 103.69
C SER A 81 -97.96 15.49 103.42
N MET A 82 -97.17 15.55 102.33
CA MET A 82 -96.40 16.74 101.96
C MET A 82 -97.27 17.88 101.42
N TYR A 83 -98.50 17.61 100.98
CA TYR A 83 -99.40 18.61 100.42
C TYR A 83 -100.62 18.86 101.31
N GLU A 84 -101.05 17.89 102.12
CA GLU A 84 -102.21 18.04 103.01
C GLU A 84 -101.98 19.01 104.20
N ASN A 85 -100.73 19.28 104.63
CA ASN A 85 -100.46 20.19 105.77
C ASN A 85 -99.26 21.17 105.62
N GLU A 86 -98.35 21.01 104.64
CA GLU A 86 -97.18 21.90 104.43
C GLU A 86 -96.82 22.12 102.92
N SER A 87 -97.75 22.64 102.11
CA SER A 87 -97.55 22.86 100.66
C SER A 87 -96.45 23.88 100.27
N GLU A 88 -95.91 24.64 101.22
CA GLU A 88 -94.85 25.63 100.98
C GLU A 88 -93.47 24.99 100.71
N GLU A 89 -93.18 23.81 101.29
CA GLU A 89 -91.87 23.15 101.15
C GLU A 89 -91.68 22.56 99.75
N VAL A 90 -92.73 21.91 99.23
CA VAL A 90 -92.80 21.41 97.85
C VAL A 90 -92.60 22.54 96.85
N PHE A 91 -93.25 23.67 97.09
CA PHE A 91 -93.14 24.84 96.22
C PHE A 91 -91.71 25.39 96.18
N GLN A 92 -91.00 25.45 97.32
CA GLN A 92 -89.58 25.83 97.34
C GLN A 92 -88.68 24.86 96.59
N GLN A 93 -88.92 23.55 96.70
CA GLN A 93 -88.14 22.55 95.97
C GLN A 93 -88.34 22.67 94.46
N PHE A 94 -89.59 22.89 94.04
CA PHE A 94 -89.94 23.12 92.64
C PHE A 94 -89.34 24.40 92.08
N SER A 95 -89.36 25.50 92.85
CA SER A 95 -88.74 26.77 92.44
C SER A 95 -87.22 26.68 92.31
N GLN A 96 -86.54 25.98 93.24
CA GLN A 96 -85.11 25.69 93.11
C GLN A 96 -84.81 24.83 91.88
N TYR A 97 -85.66 23.85 91.57
CA TYR A 97 -85.45 22.99 90.41
C TYR A 97 -85.54 23.76 89.09
N VAL A 98 -86.59 24.59 88.90
CA VAL A 98 -86.75 25.38 87.67
C VAL A 98 -85.64 26.45 87.53
N GLU A 99 -85.14 27.02 88.63
CA GLU A 99 -84.02 27.97 88.60
C GLU A 99 -82.68 27.30 88.22
N LEU A 100 -82.48 26.04 88.61
CA LEU A 100 -81.29 25.25 88.26
C LEU A 100 -81.35 24.61 86.87
N HIS A 101 -82.55 24.41 86.34
CA HIS A 101 -82.81 23.71 85.08
C HIS A 101 -83.55 24.61 84.10
N PRO A 102 -82.87 25.56 83.42
CA PRO A 102 -83.49 26.49 82.48
C PRO A 102 -84.21 25.80 81.31
N GLU A 103 -83.88 24.54 81.01
CA GLU A 103 -84.57 23.71 80.03
C GLU A 103 -85.98 23.26 80.46
N ALA A 104 -86.25 23.24 81.78
CA ALA A 104 -87.57 22.94 82.33
C ALA A 104 -88.45 24.20 82.30
N ALA A 105 -89.54 24.13 81.52
CA ALA A 105 -90.55 25.18 81.43
C ALA A 105 -91.34 25.32 82.74
N SER A 106 -91.66 24.18 83.37
CA SER A 106 -92.31 24.12 84.68
C SER A 106 -92.15 22.75 85.32
N ILE A 107 -92.26 22.70 86.64
CA ILE A 107 -92.41 21.45 87.41
C ILE A 107 -93.68 21.54 88.24
N TYR A 108 -94.43 20.44 88.31
CA TYR A 108 -95.72 20.43 88.99
C TYR A 108 -96.13 19.04 89.46
N VAL A 109 -97.05 19.02 90.42
CA VAL A 109 -97.74 17.82 90.89
C VAL A 109 -99.24 18.04 90.81
N GLY A 110 -99.93 17.08 90.22
CA GLY A 110 -101.39 16.94 90.34
C GLY A 110 -101.70 15.87 91.37
N THR A 111 -102.66 16.11 92.25
CA THR A 111 -103.10 15.13 93.26
C THR A 111 -104.38 14.40 92.84
N GLU A 112 -104.68 13.26 93.44
CA GLU A 112 -105.93 12.52 93.19
C GLU A 112 -107.18 13.32 93.58
N GLU A 113 -107.08 14.18 94.61
CA GLU A 113 -108.11 15.13 95.02
C GLU A 113 -108.34 16.25 93.98
N GLY A 114 -107.42 16.42 93.02
CA GLY A 114 -107.48 17.42 91.95
C GLY A 114 -106.76 18.73 92.27
N GLU A 115 -105.98 18.78 93.36
CA GLU A 115 -105.10 19.93 93.62
C GLU A 115 -103.92 19.92 92.65
N PHE A 116 -103.49 21.12 92.22
CA PHE A 116 -102.39 21.29 91.30
C PHE A 116 -101.40 22.31 91.82
N ILE A 117 -100.22 21.83 92.21
CA ILE A 117 -99.12 22.65 92.71
C ILE A 117 -98.08 22.71 91.61
N GLN A 118 -97.78 23.91 91.13
CA GLN A 118 -96.86 24.13 90.02
C GLN A 118 -95.92 25.29 90.29
N GLU A 119 -94.76 25.25 89.66
CA GLU A 119 -93.85 26.37 89.55
C GLU A 119 -93.30 26.50 88.11
N PRO A 120 -93.28 27.70 87.49
CA PRO A 120 -93.74 28.99 88.02
C PRO A 120 -95.24 29.03 88.37
N GLN A 121 -95.61 29.70 89.47
CA GLN A 121 -97.02 29.90 89.85
C GLN A 121 -97.78 30.71 88.79
N LEU A 122 -98.60 30.02 88.00
CA LEU A 122 -99.46 30.63 86.98
C LEU A 122 -100.92 30.69 87.47
N VAL A 123 -101.64 31.75 87.06
CA VAL A 123 -103.07 31.93 87.36
C VAL A 123 -103.87 30.82 86.68
N GLN A 124 -104.39 29.87 87.46
CA GLN A 124 -105.16 28.74 86.94
C GLN A 124 -106.55 29.19 86.43
N ASP A 125 -106.97 28.64 85.30
CA ASP A 125 -108.36 28.75 84.84
C ASP A 125 -109.26 27.95 85.80
N SER A 126 -110.40 28.51 86.20
CA SER A 126 -111.30 27.91 87.21
C SER A 126 -111.86 26.52 86.84
N ASN A 127 -111.64 26.06 85.61
CA ASN A 127 -112.02 24.75 85.08
C ASN A 127 -110.83 23.79 84.86
N TYR A 128 -109.63 24.12 85.34
CA TYR A 128 -108.47 23.25 85.17
C TYR A 128 -108.53 22.05 86.13
N ASP A 129 -108.54 20.83 85.58
CA ASP A 129 -108.39 19.59 86.35
C ASP A 129 -107.14 18.85 85.85
N PRO A 130 -106.10 18.64 86.71
CA PRO A 130 -104.89 17.93 86.31
C PRO A 130 -105.17 16.47 85.91
N ARG A 131 -106.24 15.86 86.42
CA ARG A 131 -106.57 14.44 86.22
C ARG A 131 -107.09 14.13 84.82
N GLU A 132 -107.59 15.13 84.10
CA GLU A 132 -108.04 14.98 82.71
C GLU A 132 -106.89 15.13 81.70
N ARG A 133 -105.67 15.46 82.15
CA ARG A 133 -104.56 15.75 81.26
C ARG A 133 -103.86 14.47 80.78
N PRO A 134 -103.37 14.44 79.51
CA PRO A 134 -102.74 13.24 78.95
C PRO A 134 -101.57 12.71 79.79
N TRP A 135 -100.73 13.59 80.33
CA TRP A 135 -99.58 13.21 81.18
C TRP A 135 -100.04 12.53 82.48
N TYR A 136 -101.12 13.01 83.09
CA TYR A 136 -101.65 12.46 84.33
C TYR A 136 -102.29 11.09 84.09
N ILE A 137 -103.17 10.99 83.09
CA ILE A 137 -103.83 9.73 82.72
C ILE A 137 -102.78 8.67 82.35
N ALA A 138 -101.83 9.02 81.47
CA ALA A 138 -100.82 8.07 81.00
C ALA A 138 -99.91 7.57 82.14
N SER A 139 -99.57 8.45 83.10
CA SER A 139 -98.75 8.08 84.26
C SER A 139 -99.52 7.23 85.28
N MET A 140 -100.81 7.48 85.49
CA MET A 140 -101.65 6.67 86.38
C MET A 140 -102.00 5.30 85.77
N GLU A 141 -102.06 5.18 84.44
CA GLU A 141 -102.22 3.89 83.75
C GLU A 141 -100.93 3.04 83.82
N ASN A 142 -99.77 3.68 83.92
CA ASN A 142 -98.46 3.05 83.94
C ASN A 142 -97.64 3.50 85.16
N THR A 143 -98.17 3.24 86.36
CA THR A 143 -97.67 3.81 87.62
C THR A 143 -96.18 3.57 87.92
N ASN A 144 -95.58 2.52 87.35
CA ASN A 144 -94.18 2.18 87.59
C ASN A 144 -93.21 2.86 86.61
N ASP A 145 -93.68 3.32 85.46
CA ASP A 145 -92.84 3.84 84.39
C ASP A 145 -92.89 5.37 84.36
N VAL A 146 -91.78 6.00 84.00
CA VAL A 146 -91.79 7.43 83.65
C VAL A 146 -92.31 7.54 82.22
N ILE A 147 -93.28 8.43 82.01
CA ILE A 147 -93.90 8.66 80.72
C ILE A 147 -93.37 9.97 80.14
N ILE A 148 -92.99 9.93 78.86
CA ILE A 148 -92.71 11.11 78.05
C ILE A 148 -93.91 11.33 77.13
N SER A 149 -94.55 12.49 77.20
CA SER A 149 -95.73 12.78 76.39
C SER A 149 -95.36 13.10 74.95
N ASP A 150 -96.33 12.90 74.04
CA ASP A 150 -96.29 13.61 72.76
C ASP A 150 -96.31 15.13 72.99
N PRO A 151 -95.82 15.94 72.05
CA PRO A 151 -95.83 17.39 72.16
C PRO A 151 -97.25 17.95 72.26
N TYR A 152 -97.50 18.83 73.24
CA TYR A 152 -98.79 19.51 73.34
C TYR A 152 -98.64 20.92 73.92
N ILE A 153 -99.73 21.69 73.86
CA ILE A 153 -99.75 23.05 74.41
C ILE A 153 -99.93 22.98 75.93
N GLY A 154 -98.87 23.36 76.65
CA GLY A 154 -98.82 23.46 78.11
C GLY A 154 -99.78 24.51 78.65
N VAL A 155 -100.18 24.34 79.91
CA VAL A 155 -101.22 25.18 80.54
C VAL A 155 -100.59 26.49 81.02
N GLY A 156 -101.16 27.63 80.63
CA GLY A 156 -100.64 28.96 80.92
C GLY A 156 -100.32 29.77 79.67
N GLU A 157 -99.04 29.93 79.34
CA GLU A 157 -98.56 30.80 78.24
C GLU A 157 -98.81 30.27 76.82
N GLY A 158 -99.43 29.10 76.67
CA GLY A 158 -99.73 28.53 75.34
C GLY A 158 -98.49 28.05 74.59
N LYS A 159 -97.39 27.76 75.30
CA LYS A 159 -96.15 27.21 74.74
C LYS A 159 -96.28 25.71 74.49
N LEU A 160 -95.61 25.24 73.44
CA LEU A 160 -95.47 23.81 73.16
C LEU A 160 -94.44 23.22 74.12
N VAL A 161 -94.82 22.14 74.78
CA VAL A 161 -94.00 21.44 75.78
C VAL A 161 -94.06 19.93 75.55
N VAL A 162 -93.02 19.25 76.01
CA VAL A 162 -93.04 17.80 76.23
C VAL A 162 -92.96 17.56 77.72
N THR A 163 -93.92 16.81 78.24
CA THR A 163 -94.00 16.50 79.67
C THR A 163 -93.32 15.18 79.95
N VAL A 164 -92.43 15.17 80.94
CA VAL A 164 -91.93 13.96 81.58
C VAL A 164 -92.67 13.80 82.90
N SER A 165 -93.39 12.71 83.10
CA SER A 165 -94.29 12.53 84.25
C SER A 165 -94.23 11.13 84.84
N LYS A 166 -94.46 11.02 86.16
CA LYS A 166 -94.56 9.74 86.86
C LYS A 166 -95.54 9.82 88.03
N ALA A 167 -96.29 8.74 88.24
CA ALA A 167 -97.13 8.58 89.42
C ALA A 167 -96.28 8.45 90.69
N ILE A 168 -96.70 9.11 91.77
CA ILE A 168 -96.10 8.99 93.09
C ILE A 168 -96.34 7.56 93.61
N GLU A 169 -95.37 6.95 94.30
CA GLU A 169 -95.43 5.53 94.69
C GLU A 169 -96.67 5.15 95.52
N ASP A 170 -97.19 6.06 96.34
CA ASP A 170 -98.38 5.84 97.17
C ASP A 170 -99.71 6.04 96.41
N GLY A 171 -99.64 6.48 95.15
CA GLY A 171 -100.79 6.76 94.29
C GLY A 171 -101.46 8.12 94.54
N SER A 172 -100.91 8.95 95.42
CA SER A 172 -101.49 10.24 95.82
C SER A 172 -101.55 11.29 94.71
N GLY A 173 -100.78 11.10 93.64
CA GLY A 173 -100.73 12.05 92.53
C GLY A 173 -99.70 11.68 91.48
N VAL A 174 -99.46 12.60 90.56
CA VAL A 174 -98.46 12.50 89.49
C VAL A 174 -97.61 13.75 89.53
N VAL A 175 -96.29 13.57 89.63
CA VAL A 175 -95.31 14.65 89.47
C VAL A 175 -94.82 14.66 88.03
N ALA A 176 -94.59 15.86 87.51
CA ALA A 176 -94.24 16.05 86.13
C ALA A 176 -93.40 17.32 85.93
N VAL A 177 -92.56 17.26 84.91
CA VAL A 177 -91.73 18.36 84.43
C VAL A 177 -92.06 18.59 82.96
N ASP A 178 -92.43 19.82 82.63
CA ASP A 178 -92.56 20.26 81.24
C ASP A 178 -91.22 20.78 80.74
N LEU A 179 -90.79 20.30 79.58
CA LEU A 179 -89.63 20.81 78.86
C LEU A 179 -90.06 21.74 77.75
N SER A 180 -89.38 22.89 77.65
CA SER A 180 -89.67 23.87 76.60
C SER A 180 -89.12 23.43 75.26
N PHE A 181 -89.93 23.56 74.20
CA PHE A 181 -89.48 23.35 72.82
C PHE A 181 -88.40 24.34 72.40
N ASP A 182 -88.35 25.52 73.00
CA ASP A 182 -87.36 26.55 72.66
C ASP A 182 -85.92 26.07 72.96
N PHE A 183 -85.73 25.24 73.99
CA PHE A 183 -84.43 24.65 74.29
C PHE A 183 -84.02 23.59 73.26
N ILE A 184 -84.97 22.79 72.79
CA ILE A 184 -84.75 21.77 71.75
C ILE A 184 -84.43 22.44 70.40
N GLU A 185 -85.05 23.58 70.11
CA GLU A 185 -84.71 24.43 68.97
C GLU A 185 -83.31 25.04 69.08
N GLU A 186 -82.88 25.49 70.27
CA GLU A 186 -81.54 26.02 70.47
C GLU A 186 -80.46 24.95 70.18
N ILE A 187 -80.70 23.70 70.57
CA ILE A 187 -79.82 22.57 70.26
C ILE A 187 -79.78 22.29 68.74
N ALA A 188 -80.94 22.26 68.07
CA ALA A 188 -81.03 21.90 66.67
C ALA A 188 -80.60 23.03 65.71
N SER A 189 -80.72 24.29 66.12
CA SER A 189 -80.29 25.48 65.35
C SER A 189 -78.80 25.77 65.44
N GLY A 190 -78.10 25.24 66.46
CA GLY A 190 -76.65 25.40 66.62
C GLY A 190 -75.77 24.60 65.66
N ILE A 191 -76.36 23.87 64.70
CA ILE A 191 -75.64 22.95 63.80
C ILE A 191 -75.69 23.42 62.36
N ASP A 192 -74.50 23.77 61.85
CA ASP A 192 -74.27 24.06 60.45
C ASP A 192 -74.02 22.78 59.66
N ILE A 193 -74.87 22.52 58.66
CA ILE A 193 -74.73 21.40 57.75
C ILE A 193 -74.27 21.93 56.39
N GLY A 194 -72.96 21.87 56.12
CA GLY A 194 -72.38 22.43 54.90
C GLY A 194 -72.55 23.95 54.83
N ASN A 195 -72.57 24.50 53.61
CA ASN A 195 -72.81 25.93 53.40
C ASN A 195 -74.30 26.26 53.23
N ASN A 196 -75.09 25.35 52.65
CA ASN A 196 -76.50 25.59 52.29
C ASN A 196 -77.46 24.52 52.87
N GLY A 197 -76.96 23.61 53.68
CA GLY A 197 -77.75 22.57 54.33
C GLY A 197 -78.29 22.99 55.69
N TYR A 198 -79.16 22.17 56.27
CA TYR A 198 -79.76 22.44 57.58
C TYR A 198 -80.21 21.16 58.30
N ALA A 199 -80.32 21.25 59.63
CA ALA A 199 -80.90 20.21 60.48
C ALA A 199 -82.41 20.45 60.70
N PHE A 200 -83.15 19.38 60.95
CA PHE A 200 -84.56 19.42 61.31
C PHE A 200 -84.92 18.27 62.26
N LEU A 201 -86.01 18.44 63.00
CA LEU A 201 -86.49 17.52 64.02
C LEU A 201 -88.01 17.39 63.93
N LEU A 202 -88.51 16.16 63.87
CA LEU A 202 -89.94 15.85 63.76
C LEU A 202 -90.35 14.85 64.85
N ASP A 203 -91.60 14.93 65.31
CA ASP A 203 -92.16 13.97 66.27
C ASP A 203 -92.57 12.63 65.61
N GLN A 204 -93.17 11.71 66.38
CA GLN A 204 -93.60 10.41 65.86
C GLN A 204 -94.76 10.51 64.85
N GLN A 205 -95.52 11.61 64.87
CA GLN A 205 -96.70 11.83 64.05
C GLN A 205 -96.43 12.79 62.85
N GLN A 206 -95.15 13.10 62.60
CA GLN A 206 -94.64 13.95 61.51
C GLN A 206 -94.94 15.46 61.72
N ASN A 207 -95.14 15.90 62.95
CA ASN A 207 -95.22 17.32 63.27
C ASN A 207 -93.83 17.90 63.52
N VAL A 208 -93.67 19.16 63.15
CA VAL A 208 -92.40 19.88 63.24
C VAL A 208 -92.09 20.23 64.69
N ILE A 209 -90.99 19.69 65.19
CA ILE A 209 -90.37 20.12 66.46
C ILE A 209 -89.41 21.27 66.15
N TYR A 210 -88.53 21.09 65.16
CA TYR A 210 -87.65 22.13 64.64
C TYR A 210 -87.49 22.01 63.12
N HIS A 211 -87.64 23.13 62.43
CA HIS A 211 -87.30 23.26 61.01
C HIS A 211 -87.00 24.74 60.71
N PRO A 212 -85.99 25.08 59.90
CA PRO A 212 -85.64 26.48 59.63
C PRO A 212 -86.75 27.28 58.93
N GLU A 213 -87.57 26.61 58.12
CA GLU A 213 -88.59 27.24 57.27
C GLU A 213 -90.05 26.88 57.62
N LEU A 214 -90.30 25.88 58.46
CA LEU A 214 -91.66 25.41 58.77
C LEU A 214 -92.04 25.78 60.20
N ASP A 215 -93.29 26.23 60.38
CA ASP A 215 -93.80 26.63 61.69
C ASP A 215 -93.93 25.42 62.64
N LYS A 216 -93.56 25.63 63.92
CA LYS A 216 -93.61 24.62 64.99
C LYS A 216 -95.02 24.03 65.15
N GLY A 217 -95.11 22.73 65.36
CA GLY A 217 -96.37 22.00 65.58
C GLY A 217 -97.23 21.79 64.33
N THR A 218 -96.80 22.29 63.16
CA THR A 218 -97.46 21.96 61.88
C THR A 218 -96.98 20.62 61.34
N LYS A 219 -97.81 19.95 60.53
CA LYS A 219 -97.43 18.68 59.91
C LYS A 219 -96.50 18.95 58.71
N ALA A 220 -95.36 18.29 58.66
CA ALA A 220 -94.40 18.48 57.57
C ALA A 220 -94.87 17.74 56.30
N GLU A 221 -95.60 18.41 55.40
CA GLU A 221 -96.30 17.75 54.28
C GLU A 221 -95.42 17.38 53.07
N GLU A 222 -94.15 17.81 53.00
CA GLU A 222 -93.31 17.46 51.85
C GLU A 222 -93.00 15.96 51.78
N GLU A 223 -92.96 15.41 50.55
CA GLU A 223 -92.76 13.97 50.27
C GLU A 223 -91.48 13.42 50.92
N ILE A 224 -90.49 14.30 51.15
CA ILE A 224 -89.20 13.95 51.73
C ILE A 224 -89.33 13.57 53.20
N TYR A 225 -90.21 14.24 53.96
CA TYR A 225 -90.40 13.93 55.39
C TYR A 225 -91.19 12.65 55.57
N SER A 226 -92.20 12.39 54.73
CA SER A 226 -92.91 11.10 54.74
C SER A 226 -91.96 9.91 54.46
N LYS A 227 -90.98 10.08 53.57
CA LYS A 227 -90.00 9.04 53.26
C LYS A 227 -89.08 8.69 54.43
N LEU A 228 -88.88 9.59 55.40
CA LEU A 228 -88.07 9.30 56.60
C LEU A 228 -88.71 8.24 57.50
N TYR A 229 -90.04 8.11 57.45
CA TYR A 229 -90.80 7.12 58.24
C TYR A 229 -91.02 5.81 57.47
N GLU A 230 -90.87 5.83 56.14
CA GLU A 230 -90.97 4.64 55.28
C GLU A 230 -89.60 3.97 55.02
N SER A 231 -88.51 4.74 55.04
CA SER A 231 -87.17 4.27 54.71
C SER A 231 -86.57 3.41 55.83
N THR A 232 -85.97 2.27 55.44
CA THR A 232 -85.15 1.42 56.33
C THR A 232 -83.67 1.81 56.34
N ASN A 233 -83.26 2.72 55.46
CA ASN A 233 -81.90 3.23 55.38
C ASN A 233 -81.87 4.65 55.95
N ASP A 234 -80.88 4.92 56.78
CA ASP A 234 -80.66 6.18 57.50
C ASP A 234 -80.19 7.33 56.58
N GLU A 235 -80.19 7.11 55.27
CA GLU A 235 -79.72 8.06 54.27
C GLU A 235 -80.39 7.89 52.90
N PHE A 236 -80.67 8.98 52.18
CA PHE A 236 -81.08 8.96 50.76
C PHE A 236 -80.91 10.31 50.05
N SER A 237 -80.83 10.27 48.73
CA SER A 237 -80.86 11.47 47.88
C SER A 237 -82.29 11.84 47.50
N TYR A 238 -82.56 13.13 47.41
CA TYR A 238 -83.83 13.67 46.94
C TYR A 238 -83.59 14.95 46.15
N SER A 239 -84.63 15.45 45.48
CA SER A 239 -84.58 16.76 44.87
C SER A 239 -85.66 17.63 45.48
N SER A 240 -85.28 18.82 45.95
CA SER A 240 -86.20 19.87 46.38
C SER A 240 -85.86 21.15 45.64
N GLN A 241 -86.88 21.80 45.08
CA GLN A 241 -86.76 23.03 44.28
C GLN A 241 -85.75 22.94 43.10
N GLY A 242 -85.55 21.74 42.53
CA GLY A 242 -84.65 21.51 41.39
C GLY A 242 -83.18 21.33 41.74
N ILE A 243 -82.83 21.36 43.03
CA ILE A 243 -81.49 21.07 43.55
C ILE A 243 -81.47 19.62 44.03
N ASN A 244 -80.43 18.87 43.67
CA ASN A 244 -80.22 17.53 44.22
C ASN A 244 -79.61 17.67 45.61
N LYS A 245 -80.30 17.15 46.61
CA LYS A 245 -79.90 17.14 48.00
C LYS A 245 -79.73 15.72 48.48
N PHE A 246 -78.98 15.56 49.55
CA PHE A 246 -78.89 14.31 50.28
C PHE A 246 -79.31 14.55 51.72
N VAL A 247 -80.09 13.64 52.28
CA VAL A 247 -80.51 13.65 53.68
C VAL A 247 -79.93 12.46 54.41
N TYR A 248 -79.40 12.73 55.60
CA TYR A 248 -79.12 11.71 56.61
C TYR A 248 -80.15 11.88 57.72
N PHE A 249 -80.68 10.79 58.27
CA PHE A 249 -81.62 10.86 59.37
C PHE A 249 -81.42 9.75 60.39
N ALA A 250 -81.77 10.04 61.64
CA ALA A 250 -81.77 9.11 62.75
C ALA A 250 -83.12 9.14 63.47
N THR A 251 -83.47 8.06 64.14
CA THR A 251 -84.64 8.02 65.03
C THR A 251 -84.11 7.95 66.46
N ASN A 252 -84.53 8.87 67.31
CA ASN A 252 -84.15 8.86 68.72
C ASN A 252 -84.90 7.73 69.45
N ASP A 253 -84.17 6.83 70.11
CA ASP A 253 -84.76 5.64 70.74
C ASP A 253 -85.65 5.99 71.96
N LEU A 254 -85.36 7.10 72.66
CA LEU A 254 -86.04 7.49 73.89
C LEU A 254 -87.35 8.26 73.64
N THR A 255 -87.35 9.15 72.64
CA THR A 255 -88.49 10.03 72.32
C THR A 255 -89.27 9.58 71.07
N GLY A 256 -88.65 8.76 70.21
CA GLY A 256 -89.16 8.39 68.90
C GLY A 256 -89.09 9.51 67.85
N TRP A 257 -88.40 10.63 68.14
CA TRP A 257 -88.26 11.74 67.21
C TRP A 257 -87.35 11.40 66.03
N LYS A 258 -87.67 11.94 64.85
CA LYS A 258 -86.85 11.84 63.64
C LYS A 258 -85.96 13.08 63.53
N LEU A 259 -84.66 12.87 63.61
CA LEU A 259 -83.64 13.88 63.37
C LEU A 259 -83.16 13.75 61.93
N GLY A 260 -83.11 14.83 61.18
CA GLY A 260 -82.57 14.80 59.83
C GLY A 260 -81.68 15.98 59.52
N GLY A 261 -80.69 15.74 58.67
CA GLY A 261 -79.77 16.75 58.16
C GLY A 261 -79.69 16.67 56.66
N THR A 262 -79.94 17.79 55.98
CA THR A 262 -79.92 17.87 54.51
C THR A 262 -78.76 18.73 54.01
N MET A 263 -78.15 18.38 52.88
CA MET A 263 -77.08 19.13 52.21
C MET A 263 -77.22 19.05 50.68
N ASP A 264 -76.79 20.11 49.98
CA ASP A 264 -76.79 20.18 48.52
C ASP A 264 -75.64 19.36 47.91
N GLN A 265 -75.94 18.56 46.88
CA GLN A 265 -74.94 17.71 46.22
C GLN A 265 -73.95 18.52 45.36
N ASP A 266 -74.32 19.73 44.93
CA ASP A 266 -73.47 20.60 44.12
C ASP A 266 -72.27 21.18 44.90
N GLU A 267 -72.35 21.21 46.25
CA GLU A 267 -71.26 21.65 47.13
C GLU A 267 -70.01 20.74 47.00
N VAL A 268 -70.20 19.46 46.66
CA VAL A 268 -69.12 18.49 46.40
C VAL A 268 -68.32 18.87 45.15
N GLN A 269 -69.00 19.37 44.11
CA GLN A 269 -68.37 19.70 42.83
C GLN A 269 -67.58 21.01 42.92
N ASP A 270 -68.10 22.01 43.63
CA ASP A 270 -67.42 23.30 43.81
C ASP A 270 -66.13 23.16 44.64
N ALA A 271 -66.12 22.30 45.66
CA ALA A 271 -64.91 21.97 46.42
C ALA A 271 -63.85 21.24 45.56
N ALA A 272 -64.27 20.42 44.60
CA ALA A 272 -63.37 19.70 43.69
C ALA A 272 -62.73 20.60 42.61
N LEU A 273 -63.37 21.73 42.23
CA LEU A 273 -62.85 22.67 41.23
C LEU A 273 -61.51 23.31 41.64
N SER A 274 -61.27 23.53 42.93
CA SER A 274 -59.99 24.07 43.43
C SER A 274 -58.80 23.13 43.15
N VAL A 275 -59.03 21.82 43.26
CA VAL A 275 -58.04 20.78 42.93
C VAL A 275 -57.81 20.68 41.42
N PHE A 276 -58.86 20.89 40.62
CA PHE A 276 -58.78 20.90 39.16
C PHE A 276 -57.86 22.00 38.63
N PHE A 277 -58.01 23.25 39.08
CA PHE A 277 -57.15 24.36 38.61
C PHE A 277 -55.67 24.19 38.98
N THR A 278 -55.40 23.67 40.18
CA THR A 278 -54.02 23.36 40.61
C THR A 278 -53.39 22.30 39.71
N THR A 279 -54.15 21.27 39.32
CA THR A 279 -53.69 20.18 38.44
C THR A 279 -53.40 20.68 37.02
N VAL A 280 -54.23 21.58 36.47
CA VAL A 280 -54.00 22.18 35.15
C VAL A 280 -52.71 22.99 35.10
N ILE A 281 -52.41 23.78 36.14
CA ILE A 281 -51.17 24.57 36.22
C ILE A 281 -49.93 23.67 36.19
N VAL A 282 -49.94 22.55 36.92
CA VAL A 282 -48.83 21.59 36.96
C VAL A 282 -48.63 20.90 35.60
N ILE A 283 -49.71 20.57 34.89
CA ILE A 283 -49.65 20.00 33.53
C ILE A 283 -49.05 21.01 32.53
N VAL A 284 -49.46 22.29 32.59
CA VAL A 284 -48.89 23.32 31.71
C VAL A 284 -47.41 23.57 32.01
N ALA A 285 -47.02 23.64 33.28
CA ALA A 285 -45.62 23.81 33.68
C ALA A 285 -44.74 22.63 33.22
N SER A 286 -45.21 21.39 33.37
CA SER A 286 -44.50 20.19 32.91
C SER A 286 -44.40 20.10 31.39
N LEU A 287 -45.41 20.56 30.64
CA LEU A 287 -45.35 20.66 29.18
C LEU A 287 -44.29 21.66 28.70
N ILE A 288 -44.16 22.80 29.36
CA ILE A 288 -43.14 23.82 29.03
C ILE A 288 -41.73 23.27 29.32
N ILE A 289 -41.51 22.74 30.53
CA ILE A 289 -40.21 22.17 30.94
C ILE A 289 -39.84 21.00 30.02
N GLY A 290 -40.79 20.12 29.76
CA GLY A 290 -40.67 19.00 28.84
C GLY A 290 -40.31 19.43 27.42
N GLY A 291 -41.00 20.44 26.89
CA GLY A 291 -40.72 21.01 25.57
C GLY A 291 -39.31 21.57 25.45
N VAL A 292 -38.84 22.30 26.48
CA VAL A 292 -37.47 22.84 26.52
C VAL A 292 -36.44 21.72 26.56
N LEU A 293 -36.62 20.71 27.41
CA LEU A 293 -35.72 19.54 27.48
C LEU A 293 -35.65 18.77 26.15
N ILE A 294 -36.81 18.51 25.54
CA ILE A 294 -36.90 17.85 24.22
C ILE A 294 -36.15 18.66 23.17
N PHE A 295 -36.31 19.98 23.16
CA PHE A 295 -35.60 20.85 22.23
C PHE A 295 -34.08 20.77 22.42
N LEU A 296 -33.59 20.79 23.67
CA LEU A 296 -32.16 20.68 23.97
C LEU A 296 -31.56 19.34 23.51
N VAL A 297 -32.23 18.22 23.78
CA VAL A 297 -31.80 16.87 23.36
C VAL A 297 -31.80 16.71 21.83
N ILE A 298 -32.85 17.20 21.17
CA ILE A 298 -32.91 17.17 19.69
C ILE A 298 -31.77 18.01 19.11
N ARG A 299 -31.50 19.18 19.69
CA ARG A 299 -30.42 20.07 19.23
C ARG A 299 -29.04 19.45 19.44
N SER A 300 -28.78 18.77 20.56
CA SER A 300 -27.50 18.13 20.85
C SER A 300 -27.20 16.96 19.90
N ILE A 301 -28.22 16.23 19.44
CA ILE A 301 -28.04 15.10 18.52
C ILE A 301 -27.98 15.56 17.05
N LEU A 302 -28.90 16.43 16.60
CA LEU A 302 -29.02 16.76 15.18
C LEU A 302 -27.97 17.75 14.67
N LYS A 303 -27.43 18.62 15.54
CA LYS A 303 -26.42 19.59 15.11
C LYS A 303 -25.11 18.90 14.69
N PRO A 304 -24.48 18.02 15.52
CA PRO A 304 -23.23 17.36 15.14
C PRO A 304 -23.43 16.37 13.97
N ILE A 305 -24.57 15.66 13.89
CA ILE A 305 -24.88 14.78 12.75
C ILE A 305 -24.94 15.58 11.42
N ARG A 306 -25.46 16.81 11.46
CA ARG A 306 -25.52 17.65 10.27
C ARG A 306 -24.14 18.15 9.86
N GLU A 307 -23.31 18.55 10.82
CA GLU A 307 -21.92 18.95 10.57
C GLU A 307 -21.11 17.78 10.00
N LEU A 308 -21.25 16.57 10.56
CA LEU A 308 -20.66 15.34 10.01
C LEU A 308 -21.10 15.07 8.57
N LYS A 309 -22.41 15.21 8.28
CA LYS A 309 -22.93 15.03 6.91
C LYS A 309 -22.32 16.05 5.95
N GLU A 310 -22.27 17.32 6.32
CA GLU A 310 -21.71 18.38 5.45
C GLU A 310 -20.22 18.14 5.19
N LYS A 311 -19.44 17.79 6.22
CA LYS A 311 -18.01 17.49 6.08
C LYS A 311 -17.75 16.21 5.30
N ALA A 312 -18.55 15.16 5.49
CA ALA A 312 -18.48 13.96 4.66
C ALA A 312 -18.76 14.26 3.18
N LEU A 313 -19.65 15.22 2.88
CA LEU A 313 -19.89 15.68 1.52
C LEU A 313 -18.66 16.39 0.93
N ILE A 314 -17.99 17.23 1.72
CA ILE A 314 -16.75 17.92 1.33
C ILE A 314 -15.63 16.91 1.05
N ILE A 315 -15.43 15.92 1.93
CA ILE A 315 -14.50 14.81 1.73
C ILE A 315 -14.82 14.05 0.43
N SER A 316 -16.10 13.80 0.13
CA SER A 316 -16.51 13.11 -1.10
C SER A 316 -16.22 13.92 -2.39
N THR A 317 -16.04 15.24 -2.27
CA THR A 317 -15.61 16.09 -3.39
C THR A 317 -14.10 16.18 -3.54
N GLY A 318 -13.34 15.51 -2.67
CA GLY A 318 -11.87 15.45 -2.71
C GLY A 318 -11.17 16.47 -1.81
N ASP A 319 -11.89 17.27 -1.02
CA ASP A 319 -11.28 18.19 -0.03
C ASP A 319 -11.11 17.48 1.33
N LEU A 320 -9.87 17.09 1.61
CA LEU A 320 -9.38 16.44 2.83
C LEU A 320 -8.70 17.41 3.79
N THR A 321 -8.82 18.72 3.58
CA THR A 321 -8.15 19.73 4.44
C THR A 321 -8.95 20.08 5.69
N GLN A 322 -10.26 19.82 5.68
CA GLN A 322 -11.17 20.31 6.71
C GLN A 322 -11.42 19.26 7.80
N ALA A 323 -10.85 19.48 8.99
CA ALA A 323 -11.11 18.64 10.15
C ALA A 323 -12.57 18.71 10.62
N ILE A 324 -13.06 17.59 11.15
CA ILE A 324 -14.38 17.49 11.76
C ILE A 324 -14.24 17.73 13.26
N ASP A 325 -14.62 18.93 13.72
CA ASP A 325 -14.64 19.29 15.15
C ASP A 325 -15.91 18.75 15.82
N VAL A 326 -15.82 17.56 16.42
CA VAL A 326 -16.91 16.99 17.22
C VAL A 326 -16.56 17.05 18.70
N LYS A 327 -17.29 17.87 19.45
CA LYS A 327 -17.04 18.13 20.88
C LYS A 327 -17.76 17.17 21.83
N THR A 328 -18.60 16.28 21.31
CA THR A 328 -19.34 15.32 22.12
C THR A 328 -18.47 14.10 22.41
N THR A 329 -18.66 13.47 23.57
CA THR A 329 -17.92 12.27 24.00
C THR A 329 -18.75 10.99 23.84
N ASP A 330 -19.91 11.10 23.18
CA ASP A 330 -20.86 10.02 22.93
C ASP A 330 -20.56 9.30 21.60
N GLU A 331 -21.49 8.46 21.15
CA GLU A 331 -21.37 7.71 19.89
C GLU A 331 -21.18 8.63 18.67
N ILE A 332 -21.68 9.88 18.74
CA ILE A 332 -21.48 10.87 17.68
C ILE A 332 -20.04 11.40 17.68
N GLY A 333 -19.46 11.57 18.86
CA GLY A 333 -18.04 11.87 19.04
C GLY A 333 -17.13 10.78 18.48
N GLN A 334 -17.42 9.52 18.82
CA GLN A 334 -16.69 8.36 18.27
C GLN A 334 -16.81 8.29 16.75
N LEU A 335 -18.00 8.56 16.20
CA LEU A 335 -18.21 8.60 14.75
C LEU A 335 -17.41 9.74 14.08
N GLY A 336 -17.30 10.90 14.72
CA GLY A 336 -16.46 12.00 14.23
C GLY A 336 -14.98 11.65 14.22
N ASN A 337 -14.47 11.02 15.28
CA ASN A 337 -13.09 10.56 15.33
C ASN A 337 -12.79 9.50 14.28
N ALA A 338 -13.70 8.54 14.05
CA ALA A 338 -13.55 7.54 12.99
C ALA A 338 -13.52 8.20 11.59
N PHE A 339 -14.31 9.24 11.36
CA PHE A 339 -14.26 10.02 10.13
C PHE A 339 -12.93 10.77 9.95
N ASN A 340 -12.39 11.38 11.02
CA ASN A 340 -11.07 12.02 10.98
C ASN A 340 -9.96 11.00 10.68
N GLN A 341 -9.98 9.81 11.31
CA GLN A 341 -9.02 8.74 10.99
C GLN A 341 -9.10 8.27 9.53
N MET A 342 -10.31 8.14 8.98
CA MET A 342 -10.50 7.82 7.56
C MET A 342 -9.95 8.94 6.66
N GLN A 343 -10.19 10.20 7.01
CA GLN A 343 -9.65 11.35 6.29
C GLN A 343 -8.12 11.36 6.31
N ASP A 344 -7.50 11.15 7.48
CA ASP A 344 -6.04 11.08 7.63
C ASP A 344 -5.44 9.93 6.81
N GLY A 345 -6.06 8.74 6.86
CA GLY A 345 -5.62 7.60 6.05
C GLY A 345 -5.78 7.80 4.54
N LEU A 346 -6.83 8.51 4.10
CA LEU A 346 -6.96 8.92 2.70
C LEU A 346 -5.89 9.93 2.30
N ARG A 347 -5.55 10.86 3.20
CA ARG A 347 -4.50 11.86 3.01
C ARG A 347 -3.13 11.21 2.80
N GLU A 348 -2.78 10.28 3.69
CA GLU A 348 -1.53 9.51 3.62
C GLU A 348 -1.48 8.67 2.34
N LEU A 349 -2.57 7.98 1.98
CA LEU A 349 -2.64 7.19 0.75
C LEU A 349 -2.46 8.06 -0.49
N ILE A 350 -3.09 9.23 -0.57
CA ILE A 350 -2.94 10.14 -1.71
C ILE A 350 -1.49 10.66 -1.79
N HIS A 351 -0.88 11.04 -0.67
CA HIS A 351 0.51 11.47 -0.62
C HIS A 351 1.47 10.35 -1.07
N ASP A 352 1.28 9.12 -0.62
CA ASP A 352 2.09 7.97 -1.03
C ASP A 352 1.94 7.66 -2.52
N VAL A 353 0.72 7.77 -3.06
CA VAL A 353 0.48 7.57 -4.50
C VAL A 353 1.13 8.69 -5.32
N GLU A 354 1.07 9.95 -4.86
CA GLU A 354 1.76 11.08 -5.50
C GLU A 354 3.28 10.87 -5.51
N PHE A 355 3.87 10.55 -4.36
CA PHE A 355 5.31 10.30 -4.22
C PHE A 355 5.77 9.13 -5.11
N ASN A 356 5.02 8.03 -5.11
CA ASN A 356 5.35 6.87 -5.95
C ASN A 356 5.18 7.19 -7.45
N ALA A 357 4.18 7.98 -7.85
CA ALA A 357 4.04 8.43 -9.23
C ALA A 357 5.25 9.26 -9.68
N GLN A 358 5.68 10.21 -8.86
CA GLN A 358 6.89 11.01 -9.14
C GLN A 358 8.14 10.14 -9.27
N GLN A 359 8.28 9.12 -8.42
CA GLN A 359 9.40 8.17 -8.52
C GLN A 359 9.35 7.31 -9.78
N VAL A 360 8.16 6.87 -10.20
CA VAL A 360 7.97 6.15 -11.47
C VAL A 360 8.32 7.04 -12.65
N ALA A 361 7.88 8.29 -12.66
CA ALA A 361 8.23 9.26 -13.71
C ALA A 361 9.74 9.49 -13.78
N ALA A 362 10.40 9.75 -12.65
CA ALA A 362 11.85 9.95 -12.60
C ALA A 362 12.63 8.69 -13.05
N SER A 363 12.20 7.51 -12.61
CA SER A 363 12.82 6.24 -13.03
C SER A 363 12.61 5.97 -14.52
N ALA A 364 11.46 6.34 -15.07
CA ALA A 364 11.17 6.21 -16.49
C ALA A 364 12.00 7.18 -17.34
N GLU A 365 12.19 8.43 -16.90
CA GLU A 365 13.11 9.37 -17.56
C GLU A 365 14.56 8.86 -17.55
N GLU A 366 15.03 8.32 -16.42
CA GLU A 366 16.36 7.70 -16.32
C GLU A 366 16.49 6.50 -17.26
N LEU A 367 15.45 5.65 -17.32
CA LEU A 367 15.41 4.48 -18.19
C LEU A 367 15.41 4.87 -19.67
N ASN A 368 14.72 5.96 -20.04
CA ASN A 368 14.76 6.50 -21.40
C ASN A 368 16.15 7.06 -21.75
N ALA A 369 16.77 7.82 -20.84
CA ALA A 369 18.13 8.32 -21.06
C ALA A 369 19.16 7.19 -21.20
N ASN A 370 19.01 6.11 -20.42
CA ASN A 370 19.84 4.92 -20.55
C ASN A 370 19.59 4.18 -21.87
N ALA A 371 18.34 4.12 -22.35
CA ALA A 371 18.02 3.56 -23.66
C ALA A 371 18.67 4.37 -24.79
N ASP A 372 18.58 5.71 -24.76
CA ASP A 372 19.24 6.59 -25.74
C ASP A 372 20.77 6.41 -25.76
N GLN A 373 21.38 6.34 -24.57
CA GLN A 373 22.82 6.08 -24.44
C GLN A 373 23.21 4.70 -24.98
N MET A 374 22.39 3.68 -24.71
CA MET A 374 22.62 2.33 -25.21
C MET A 374 22.47 2.25 -26.73
N THR A 375 21.49 2.95 -27.31
CA THR A 375 21.32 3.09 -28.76
C THR A 375 22.59 3.66 -29.38
N SER A 376 23.10 4.79 -28.88
CA SER A 376 24.33 5.39 -29.40
C SER A 376 25.55 4.47 -29.28
N THR A 377 25.67 3.75 -28.16
CA THR A 377 26.74 2.75 -27.97
C THR A 377 26.61 1.58 -28.95
N THR A 378 25.38 1.15 -29.21
CA THR A 378 25.06 0.05 -30.14
C THR A 378 25.35 0.46 -31.59
N GLU A 379 25.10 1.72 -31.98
CA GLU A 379 25.50 2.28 -33.28
C GLU A 379 27.04 2.30 -33.45
N GLN A 380 27.78 2.61 -32.38
CA GLN A 380 29.25 2.54 -32.38
C GLN A 380 29.74 1.11 -32.56
N VAL A 381 29.11 0.14 -31.89
CA VAL A 381 29.41 -1.29 -32.07
C VAL A 381 29.12 -1.71 -33.51
N SER A 382 27.98 -1.33 -34.07
CA SER A 382 27.64 -1.59 -35.48
C SER A 382 28.73 -1.09 -36.44
N SER A 383 29.16 0.16 -36.25
CA SER A 383 30.22 0.76 -37.07
C SER A 383 31.55 0.02 -36.94
N ALA A 384 31.94 -0.36 -35.71
CA ALA A 384 33.17 -1.12 -35.46
C ALA A 384 33.11 -2.53 -36.09
N ILE A 385 31.95 -3.19 -36.04
CA ILE A 385 31.75 -4.50 -36.69
C ILE A 385 31.84 -4.39 -38.21
N GLN A 386 31.33 -3.32 -38.79
CA GLN A 386 31.46 -3.09 -40.23
C GLN A 386 32.92 -2.89 -40.65
N GLU A 387 33.72 -2.20 -39.82
CA GLU A 387 35.17 -2.06 -40.02
C GLU A 387 35.91 -3.40 -39.88
N ILE A 388 35.54 -4.24 -38.91
CA ILE A 388 36.11 -5.58 -38.74
C ILE A 388 35.76 -6.47 -39.94
N SER A 389 34.52 -6.44 -40.42
CA SER A 389 34.09 -7.18 -41.60
C SER A 389 34.89 -6.78 -42.84
N SER A 390 35.03 -5.47 -43.10
CA SER A 390 35.86 -4.95 -44.20
C SER A 390 37.33 -5.34 -44.05
N SER A 391 37.87 -5.28 -42.82
CA SER A 391 39.25 -5.69 -42.54
C SER A 391 39.47 -7.18 -42.77
N ALA A 392 38.50 -8.02 -42.43
CA ALA A 392 38.54 -9.46 -42.68
C ALA A 392 38.53 -9.77 -44.18
N GLU A 393 37.73 -9.04 -44.98
CA GLU A 393 37.72 -9.17 -46.44
C GLU A 393 39.06 -8.74 -47.06
N HIS A 394 39.62 -7.60 -46.61
CA HIS A 394 40.96 -7.16 -47.01
C HIS A 394 42.05 -8.19 -46.64
N GLN A 395 41.95 -8.79 -45.46
CA GLN A 395 42.89 -9.82 -45.01
C GLN A 395 42.79 -11.07 -45.87
N LEU A 396 41.57 -11.51 -46.23
CA LEU A 396 41.36 -12.64 -47.13
C LEU A 396 42.03 -12.39 -48.48
N HIS A 397 41.80 -11.22 -49.08
CA HIS A 397 42.43 -10.84 -50.34
C HIS A 397 43.97 -10.82 -50.25
N GLY A 398 44.52 -10.21 -49.19
CA GLY A 398 45.97 -10.17 -48.97
C GLY A 398 46.59 -11.55 -48.75
N THR A 399 45.86 -12.49 -48.13
CA THR A 399 46.33 -13.89 -47.99
C THR A 399 46.30 -14.65 -49.31
N GLU A 400 45.31 -14.42 -50.18
CA GLU A 400 45.26 -15.02 -51.52
C GLU A 400 46.41 -14.51 -52.41
N GLU A 401 46.69 -13.21 -52.37
CA GLU A 401 47.83 -12.63 -53.09
C GLU A 401 49.17 -13.17 -52.58
N SER A 402 49.29 -13.34 -51.25
CA SER A 402 50.48 -13.96 -50.64
C SER A 402 50.66 -15.40 -51.07
N ALA A 403 49.58 -16.19 -51.15
CA ALA A 403 49.62 -17.57 -51.62
C ALA A 403 50.09 -17.65 -53.08
N ASN A 404 49.58 -16.80 -53.96
CA ASN A 404 50.02 -16.72 -55.36
C ASN A 404 51.50 -16.33 -55.46
N SER A 405 51.95 -15.35 -54.67
CA SER A 405 53.36 -14.93 -54.64
C SER A 405 54.29 -16.06 -54.16
N LEU A 406 53.84 -16.86 -53.20
CA LEU A 406 54.60 -18.03 -52.71
C LEU A 406 54.68 -19.15 -53.75
N GLU A 407 53.66 -19.32 -54.60
CA GLU A 407 53.72 -20.25 -55.73
C GLU A 407 54.78 -19.83 -56.77
N GLU A 408 54.88 -18.53 -57.05
CA GLU A 408 55.96 -17.98 -57.89
C GLU A 408 57.34 -18.20 -57.26
N VAL A 409 57.48 -17.97 -55.95
CA VAL A 409 58.74 -18.24 -55.23
C VAL A 409 59.08 -19.72 -55.26
N SER A 410 58.11 -20.61 -55.04
CA SER A 410 58.30 -22.07 -55.13
C SER A 410 58.84 -22.47 -56.49
N THR A 411 58.23 -21.94 -57.56
CA THR A 411 58.68 -22.18 -58.94
C THR A 411 60.08 -21.62 -59.18
N GLY A 412 60.40 -20.46 -58.58
CA GLY A 412 61.73 -19.87 -58.62
C GLY A 412 62.79 -20.74 -57.95
N VAL A 413 62.49 -21.30 -56.78
CA VAL A 413 63.38 -22.22 -56.05
C VAL A 413 63.65 -23.49 -56.85
N GLU A 414 62.64 -24.09 -57.47
CA GLU A 414 62.81 -25.26 -58.35
C GLU A 414 63.77 -24.97 -59.51
N LYS A 415 63.63 -23.81 -60.16
CA LYS A 415 64.56 -23.36 -61.21
C LYS A 415 65.99 -23.17 -60.71
N ILE A 416 66.18 -22.73 -59.47
CA ILE A 416 67.52 -22.60 -58.87
C ILE A 416 68.15 -23.99 -58.68
N VAL A 417 67.40 -24.97 -58.19
CA VAL A 417 67.87 -26.36 -58.04
C VAL A 417 68.27 -26.97 -59.39
N ASP A 418 67.44 -26.80 -60.43
CA ASP A 418 67.74 -27.26 -61.78
C ASP A 418 69.01 -26.59 -62.36
N SER A 419 69.15 -25.29 -62.10
CA SER A 419 70.32 -24.53 -62.53
C SER A 419 71.59 -24.97 -61.80
N ALA A 420 71.52 -25.18 -60.49
CA ALA A 420 72.63 -25.68 -59.68
C ALA A 420 73.07 -27.07 -60.16
N THR A 421 72.11 -27.96 -60.45
CA THR A 421 72.38 -29.29 -61.02
C THR A 421 73.09 -29.19 -62.37
N SER A 422 72.65 -28.29 -63.24
CA SER A 422 73.28 -28.04 -64.54
C SER A 422 74.71 -27.49 -64.40
N VAL A 423 74.92 -26.53 -63.49
CA VAL A 423 76.25 -25.97 -63.19
C VAL A 423 77.18 -27.05 -62.65
N SER A 424 76.70 -27.94 -61.79
CA SER A 424 77.49 -29.09 -61.31
C SER A 424 77.99 -29.94 -62.49
N GLY A 425 77.10 -30.26 -63.43
CA GLY A 425 77.46 -31.00 -64.65
C GLY A 425 78.51 -30.28 -65.50
N TYR A 426 78.39 -28.95 -65.67
CA TYR A 426 79.39 -28.16 -66.40
C TYR A 426 80.75 -28.11 -65.69
N VAL A 427 80.78 -28.13 -64.35
CA VAL A 427 82.02 -28.17 -63.56
C VAL A 427 82.72 -29.52 -63.72
N GLU A 428 81.98 -30.62 -63.75
CA GLU A 428 82.52 -31.96 -64.03
C GLU A 428 83.11 -32.04 -65.44
N GLU A 429 82.38 -31.55 -66.45
CA GLU A 429 82.85 -31.50 -67.82
C GLU A 429 84.11 -30.63 -67.95
N MET A 430 84.12 -29.45 -67.32
CA MET A 430 85.29 -28.56 -67.28
C MET A 430 86.51 -29.25 -66.67
N ASN A 431 86.33 -29.98 -65.57
CA ASN A 431 87.42 -30.70 -64.93
C ASN A 431 87.99 -31.80 -65.84
N SER A 432 87.11 -32.55 -66.53
CA SER A 432 87.51 -33.57 -67.49
C SER A 432 88.26 -32.97 -68.70
N GLN A 433 87.76 -31.88 -69.27
CA GLN A 433 88.42 -31.20 -70.40
C GLN A 433 89.77 -30.60 -69.99
N ALA A 434 89.89 -30.05 -68.79
CA ALA A 434 91.14 -29.53 -68.27
C ALA A 434 92.19 -30.64 -68.04
N GLU A 435 91.76 -31.81 -67.56
CA GLU A 435 92.62 -32.98 -67.41
C GLU A 435 93.12 -33.50 -68.77
N VAL A 436 92.22 -33.66 -69.74
CA VAL A 436 92.58 -34.08 -71.12
C VAL A 436 93.51 -33.05 -71.78
N GLY A 437 93.20 -31.76 -71.64
CA GLY A 437 94.03 -30.66 -72.15
C GLY A 437 95.43 -30.64 -71.52
N GLY A 438 95.50 -30.77 -70.19
CA GLY A 438 96.76 -30.86 -69.45
C GLY A 438 97.62 -32.05 -69.91
N GLN A 439 97.01 -33.22 -70.11
CA GLN A 439 97.71 -34.41 -70.61
C GLN A 439 98.22 -34.22 -72.05
N ALA A 440 97.44 -33.58 -72.93
CA ALA A 440 97.86 -33.30 -74.30
C ALA A 440 99.08 -32.36 -74.36
N VAL A 441 99.09 -31.32 -73.51
CA VAL A 441 100.25 -30.43 -73.38
C VAL A 441 101.44 -31.15 -72.76
N HIS A 442 101.23 -32.03 -71.77
CA HIS A 442 102.29 -32.85 -71.21
C HIS A 442 102.96 -33.73 -72.27
N ASN A 443 102.18 -34.39 -73.12
CA ASN A 443 102.71 -35.17 -74.24
C ASN A 443 103.49 -34.27 -75.24
N THR A 444 103.04 -33.03 -75.45
CA THR A 444 103.75 -32.06 -76.30
C THR A 444 105.10 -31.65 -75.69
N LEU A 445 105.16 -31.48 -74.37
CA LEU A 445 106.39 -31.20 -73.62
C LEU A 445 107.40 -32.34 -73.76
N GLU A 446 106.96 -33.60 -73.66
CA GLU A 446 107.82 -34.77 -73.90
C GLU A 446 108.40 -34.76 -75.33
N GLN A 447 107.58 -34.43 -76.33
CA GLN A 447 108.05 -34.32 -77.71
C GLN A 447 109.03 -33.17 -77.92
N MET A 448 108.80 -32.01 -77.28
CA MET A 448 109.74 -30.89 -77.34
C MET A 448 111.10 -31.26 -76.71
N ASN A 449 111.11 -32.00 -75.61
CA ASN A 449 112.34 -32.51 -75.01
C ASN A 449 113.07 -33.49 -75.95
N ALA A 450 112.34 -34.40 -76.62
CA ALA A 450 112.91 -35.29 -77.61
C ALA A 450 113.49 -34.54 -78.84
N ILE A 451 112.82 -33.46 -79.28
CA ILE A 451 113.33 -32.58 -80.34
C ILE A 451 114.61 -31.88 -79.86
N GLN A 452 114.64 -31.35 -78.63
CA GLN A 452 115.82 -30.70 -78.06
C GLN A 452 117.03 -31.65 -78.06
N GLU A 453 116.82 -32.91 -77.66
CA GLU A 453 117.86 -33.95 -77.70
C GLU A 453 118.34 -34.23 -79.14
N SER A 454 117.41 -34.35 -80.10
CA SER A 454 117.72 -34.57 -81.52
C SER A 454 118.51 -33.42 -82.15
N VAL A 455 118.17 -32.18 -81.79
CA VAL A 455 118.89 -30.97 -82.23
C VAL A 455 120.29 -30.93 -81.63
N ASN A 456 120.45 -31.26 -80.34
CA ASN A 456 121.76 -31.36 -79.71
C ASN A 456 122.65 -32.41 -80.37
N ASN A 457 122.10 -33.59 -80.69
CA ASN A 457 122.82 -34.64 -81.41
C ASN A 457 123.24 -34.18 -82.83
N SER A 458 122.36 -33.43 -83.51
CA SER A 458 122.64 -32.87 -84.83
C SER A 458 123.75 -31.82 -84.79
N ASN A 459 123.77 -30.93 -83.78
CA ASN A 459 124.87 -29.99 -83.55
C ASN A 459 126.21 -30.71 -83.39
N GLN A 460 126.28 -31.79 -82.59
CA GLN A 460 127.49 -32.58 -82.43
C GLN A 460 127.98 -33.22 -83.76
N MET A 461 127.05 -33.72 -84.58
CA MET A 461 127.40 -34.30 -85.89
C MET A 461 127.91 -33.22 -86.86
N ILE A 462 127.31 -32.04 -86.87
CA ILE A 462 127.71 -30.91 -87.71
C ILE A 462 129.09 -30.39 -87.28
N GLU A 463 129.36 -30.28 -85.98
CA GLU A 463 130.69 -29.93 -85.46
C GLU A 463 131.75 -30.96 -85.89
N SER A 464 131.43 -32.25 -85.82
CA SER A 464 132.34 -33.30 -86.31
C SER A 464 132.58 -33.19 -87.82
N LEU A 465 131.56 -32.84 -88.61
CA LEU A 465 131.68 -32.63 -90.04
C LEU A 465 132.54 -31.39 -90.37
N LEU A 466 132.41 -30.32 -89.59
CA LEU A 466 133.25 -29.12 -89.71
C LEU A 466 134.72 -29.47 -89.51
N GLU A 467 135.03 -30.26 -88.48
CA GLU A 467 136.41 -30.65 -88.18
C GLU A 467 136.99 -31.56 -89.28
N ARG A 468 136.22 -32.55 -89.74
CA ARG A 468 136.62 -33.40 -90.88
C ARG A 468 136.83 -32.58 -92.15
N SER A 469 136.00 -31.57 -92.43
CA SER A 469 136.16 -30.69 -93.59
C SER A 469 137.47 -29.89 -93.54
N LYS A 470 137.86 -29.40 -92.36
CA LYS A 470 139.16 -28.74 -92.13
C LYS A 470 140.34 -29.69 -92.31
N GLU A 471 140.24 -30.93 -91.83
CA GLU A 471 141.26 -31.97 -92.07
C GLU A 471 141.45 -32.23 -93.56
N VAL A 472 140.36 -32.37 -94.34
CA VAL A 472 140.45 -32.58 -95.80
C VAL A 472 141.06 -31.37 -96.50
N THR A 473 140.72 -30.15 -96.09
CA THR A 473 141.34 -28.91 -96.61
C THR A 473 142.86 -28.91 -96.40
N THR A 474 143.32 -29.38 -95.23
CA THR A 474 144.75 -29.52 -94.91
C THR A 474 145.44 -30.55 -95.81
N ILE A 475 144.79 -31.69 -96.07
CA ILE A 475 145.29 -32.72 -96.99
C ILE A 475 145.37 -32.17 -98.43
N LEU A 476 144.37 -31.41 -98.88
CA LEU A 476 144.35 -30.78 -100.19
C LEU A 476 145.46 -29.76 -100.39
N SER A 477 145.78 -28.97 -99.36
CA SER A 477 146.95 -28.09 -99.38
C SER A 477 148.22 -28.89 -99.64
N ALA A 478 148.41 -30.01 -98.92
CA ALA A 478 149.57 -30.89 -99.13
C ALA A 478 149.60 -31.53 -100.54
N ILE A 479 148.45 -31.93 -101.09
CA ILE A 479 148.37 -32.45 -102.47
C ILE A 479 148.70 -31.37 -103.50
N THR A 480 148.24 -30.15 -103.28
CA THR A 480 148.53 -28.98 -104.12
C THR A 480 150.04 -28.70 -104.12
N ASP A 481 150.66 -28.68 -102.94
CA ASP A 481 152.11 -28.51 -102.76
C ASP A 481 152.91 -29.65 -103.45
N ILE A 482 152.48 -30.90 -103.30
CA ILE A 482 153.11 -32.06 -103.96
C ILE A 482 152.95 -31.98 -105.48
N SER A 483 151.78 -31.58 -105.97
CA SER A 483 151.50 -31.45 -107.40
C SER A 483 152.35 -30.33 -108.01
N GLU A 484 152.51 -29.20 -107.32
CA GLU A 484 153.38 -28.10 -107.73
C GLU A 484 154.86 -28.53 -107.77
N GLN A 485 155.33 -29.23 -106.72
CA GLN A 485 156.69 -29.81 -106.71
C GLN A 485 156.89 -30.82 -107.84
N THR A 486 155.89 -31.68 -108.10
CA THR A 486 155.94 -32.69 -109.17
C THR A 486 155.94 -32.03 -110.55
N ASN A 487 155.17 -30.96 -110.73
CA ASN A 487 155.16 -30.15 -111.95
C ASN A 487 156.55 -29.54 -112.22
N LEU A 488 157.20 -28.98 -111.19
CA LEU A 488 158.56 -28.45 -111.26
C LEU A 488 159.61 -29.53 -111.56
N LEU A 489 159.52 -30.69 -110.92
CA LEU A 489 160.40 -31.84 -111.16
C LEU A 489 160.24 -32.39 -112.58
N ALA A 490 159.01 -32.51 -113.05
CA ALA A 490 158.67 -32.97 -114.40
C ALA A 490 159.13 -31.97 -115.47
N LEU A 491 158.98 -30.67 -115.22
CA LEU A 491 159.50 -29.61 -116.10
C LEU A 491 161.02 -29.68 -116.20
N ASN A 492 161.73 -29.84 -115.07
CA ASN A 492 163.18 -30.02 -115.06
C ASN A 492 163.62 -31.28 -115.82
N ALA A 493 162.89 -32.39 -115.67
CA ALA A 493 163.15 -33.63 -116.39
C ALA A 493 162.87 -33.51 -117.90
N ALA A 494 161.82 -32.78 -118.31
CA ALA A 494 161.49 -32.52 -119.71
C ALA A 494 162.57 -31.64 -120.38
N ILE A 495 163.09 -30.64 -119.66
CA ILE A 495 164.20 -29.79 -120.10
C ILE A 495 165.47 -30.63 -120.33
N GLU A 496 165.84 -31.50 -119.38
CA GLU A 496 167.06 -32.30 -119.49
C GLU A 496 166.93 -33.43 -120.55
N ALA A 497 165.72 -33.98 -120.73
CA ALA A 497 165.42 -34.93 -121.80
C ALA A 497 165.46 -34.29 -123.20
N ALA A 498 165.01 -33.04 -123.35
CA ALA A 498 165.19 -32.27 -124.59
C ALA A 498 166.67 -31.99 -124.89
N ARG A 499 167.50 -31.87 -123.85
CA ARG A 499 168.96 -31.67 -123.94
C ARG A 499 169.73 -32.90 -124.44
N ALA A 500 169.22 -34.10 -124.19
CA ALA A 500 169.82 -35.37 -124.60
C ALA A 500 169.54 -35.77 -126.08
N GLY A 501 168.84 -34.93 -126.85
CA GLY A 501 168.60 -35.14 -128.29
C GLY A 501 167.81 -36.41 -128.61
N GLU A 502 168.14 -37.11 -129.71
CA GLU A 502 167.43 -38.31 -130.19
C GLU A 502 167.35 -39.44 -129.13
N HIS A 503 168.31 -39.53 -128.20
CA HIS A 503 168.32 -40.54 -127.12
C HIS A 503 167.38 -40.21 -125.95
N GLY A 504 166.97 -38.95 -125.77
CA GLY A 504 166.09 -38.48 -124.69
C GLY A 504 164.61 -38.42 -125.06
N ARG A 505 164.27 -38.70 -126.32
CA ARG A 505 162.94 -38.47 -126.90
C ARG A 505 161.82 -39.24 -126.18
N GLY A 506 162.07 -40.47 -125.75
CA GLY A 506 161.13 -41.26 -124.93
C GLY A 506 160.94 -40.72 -123.51
N PHE A 507 162.02 -40.21 -122.89
CA PHE A 507 161.96 -39.60 -121.55
C PHE A 507 161.26 -38.24 -121.56
N ALA A 508 161.44 -37.43 -122.61
CA ALA A 508 160.77 -36.14 -122.74
C ALA A 508 159.25 -36.28 -122.83
N VAL A 509 158.76 -37.31 -123.53
CA VAL A 509 157.32 -37.61 -123.61
C VAL A 509 156.77 -38.01 -122.23
N VAL A 510 157.49 -38.85 -121.48
CA VAL A 510 157.07 -39.24 -120.13
C VAL A 510 157.10 -38.05 -119.18
N ALA A 511 158.13 -37.21 -119.22
CA ALA A 511 158.23 -36.03 -118.37
C ALA A 511 157.13 -34.99 -118.65
N ASP A 512 156.79 -34.73 -119.92
CA ASP A 512 155.69 -33.82 -120.26
C ASP A 512 154.31 -34.43 -119.91
N GLU A 513 154.17 -35.76 -119.96
CA GLU A 513 152.97 -36.47 -119.46
C GLU A 513 152.84 -36.36 -117.93
N VAL A 514 153.94 -36.52 -117.18
CA VAL A 514 153.95 -36.30 -115.71
C VAL A 514 153.66 -34.84 -115.37
N ARG A 515 154.18 -33.88 -116.15
CA ARG A 515 153.91 -32.44 -115.99
C ARG A 515 152.41 -32.15 -116.15
N LYS A 516 151.79 -32.66 -117.23
CA LYS A 516 150.34 -32.53 -117.45
C LYS A 516 149.52 -33.19 -116.35
N LEU A 517 149.92 -34.38 -115.87
CA LEU A 517 149.26 -35.05 -114.74
C LEU A 517 149.37 -34.25 -113.44
N ALA A 518 150.52 -33.59 -113.20
CA ALA A 518 150.72 -32.72 -112.04
C ALA A 518 149.89 -31.42 -112.13
N GLU A 519 149.84 -30.75 -113.29
CA GLU A 519 148.95 -29.59 -113.53
C GLU A 519 147.47 -29.98 -113.40
N GLN A 520 147.09 -31.15 -113.91
CA GLN A 520 145.73 -31.68 -113.77
C GLN A 520 145.39 -32.01 -112.31
N SER A 521 146.35 -32.55 -111.55
CA SER A 521 146.19 -32.86 -110.12
C SER A 521 146.06 -31.57 -109.29
N GLN A 522 146.84 -30.54 -109.62
CA GLN A 522 146.74 -29.21 -109.00
C GLN A 522 145.41 -28.54 -109.32
N SER A 523 144.95 -28.58 -110.57
CA SER A 523 143.63 -28.07 -110.95
C SER A 523 142.51 -28.82 -110.23
N SER A 524 142.58 -30.14 -110.16
CA SER A 524 141.59 -30.96 -109.45
C SER A 524 141.60 -30.70 -107.94
N ALA A 525 142.77 -30.50 -107.33
CA ALA A 525 142.87 -30.12 -105.93
C ALA A 525 142.25 -28.73 -105.67
N ASN A 526 142.46 -27.76 -106.57
CA ASN A 526 141.82 -26.45 -106.46
C ASN A 526 140.30 -26.53 -106.62
N ASP A 527 139.79 -27.33 -107.57
CA ASP A 527 138.35 -27.55 -107.74
C ASP A 527 137.72 -28.18 -106.48
N ILE A 528 138.39 -29.15 -105.84
CA ILE A 528 137.93 -29.74 -104.58
C ILE A 528 138.01 -28.71 -103.44
N ASN A 529 139.02 -27.83 -103.41
CA ASN A 529 139.13 -26.78 -102.39
C ASN A 529 137.92 -25.81 -102.47
N VAL A 530 137.51 -25.39 -103.67
CA VAL A 530 136.31 -24.55 -103.85
C VAL A 530 135.04 -25.27 -103.36
N ILE A 531 134.92 -26.57 -103.61
CA ILE A 531 133.79 -27.38 -103.09
C ILE A 531 133.82 -27.43 -101.56
N LEU A 532 135.00 -27.58 -100.93
CA LEU A 532 135.12 -27.59 -99.46
C LEU A 532 134.82 -26.23 -98.82
N GLU A 533 135.23 -25.13 -99.44
CA GLU A 533 134.84 -23.79 -98.98
C GLU A 533 133.32 -23.63 -99.01
N GLY A 534 132.65 -24.13 -100.06
CA GLY A 534 131.19 -24.22 -100.12
C GLY A 534 130.59 -25.07 -98.99
N ILE A 535 131.14 -26.26 -98.74
CA ILE A 535 130.69 -27.15 -97.65
C ILE A 535 130.89 -26.50 -96.28
N GLN A 536 132.00 -25.82 -96.03
CA GLN A 536 132.24 -25.11 -94.77
C GLN A 536 131.25 -23.95 -94.57
N HIS A 537 130.93 -23.21 -95.64
CA HIS A 537 129.91 -22.16 -95.60
C HIS A 537 128.52 -22.73 -95.30
N ASP A 538 128.15 -23.83 -95.95
CA ASP A 538 126.87 -24.53 -95.71
C ASP A 538 126.79 -25.05 -94.27
N ILE A 539 127.89 -25.58 -93.72
CA ILE A 539 128.00 -26.02 -92.33
C ILE A 539 127.78 -24.84 -91.37
N GLN A 540 128.46 -23.72 -91.57
CA GLN A 540 128.32 -22.53 -90.73
C GLN A 540 126.87 -22.01 -90.73
N THR A 541 126.27 -21.93 -91.91
CA THR A 541 124.85 -21.54 -92.06
C THR A 541 123.92 -22.53 -91.35
N THR A 542 124.24 -23.83 -91.39
CA THR A 542 123.47 -24.87 -90.70
C THR A 542 123.59 -24.76 -89.18
N VAL A 543 124.77 -24.44 -88.65
CA VAL A 543 124.98 -24.18 -87.20
C VAL A 543 124.14 -22.99 -86.73
N GLU A 544 124.15 -21.88 -87.47
CA GLU A 544 123.30 -20.72 -87.17
C GLU A 544 121.81 -21.07 -87.19
N GLY A 545 121.37 -21.86 -88.18
CA GLY A 545 120.02 -22.40 -88.26
C GLY A 545 119.65 -23.28 -87.06
N MET A 546 120.55 -24.16 -86.62
CA MET A 546 120.31 -25.04 -85.45
C MET A 546 120.30 -24.29 -84.12
N SER A 547 121.06 -23.20 -83.99
CA SER A 547 120.97 -22.31 -82.83
C SER A 547 119.58 -21.69 -82.73
N LEU A 548 119.03 -21.20 -83.84
CA LEU A 548 117.66 -20.66 -83.87
C LEU A 548 116.62 -21.75 -83.52
N VAL A 549 116.79 -22.98 -84.01
CA VAL A 549 115.89 -24.09 -83.66
C VAL A 549 115.95 -24.39 -82.15
N THR A 550 117.13 -24.38 -81.54
CA THR A 550 117.31 -24.59 -80.09
C THR A 550 116.55 -23.52 -79.27
N ASP A 551 116.67 -22.25 -79.65
CA ASP A 551 115.94 -21.16 -78.99
C ASP A 551 114.42 -21.34 -79.13
N LYS A 552 113.94 -21.78 -80.30
CA LYS A 552 112.51 -22.04 -80.53
C LYS A 552 111.98 -23.22 -79.75
N VAL A 553 112.77 -24.30 -79.61
CA VAL A 553 112.40 -25.46 -78.79
C VAL A 553 112.37 -25.10 -77.31
N SER A 554 113.37 -24.36 -76.81
CA SER A 554 113.39 -23.87 -75.43
C SER A 554 112.18 -22.99 -75.11
N SER A 555 111.83 -22.07 -76.01
CA SER A 555 110.60 -21.27 -75.88
C SER A 555 109.33 -22.13 -75.93
N GLY A 556 109.29 -23.18 -76.76
CA GLY A 556 108.17 -24.13 -76.80
C GLY A 556 108.01 -24.92 -75.49
N VAL A 557 109.11 -25.30 -74.85
CA VAL A 557 109.12 -25.94 -73.53
C VAL A 557 108.54 -25.00 -72.46
N GLU A 558 108.99 -23.74 -72.42
CA GLU A 558 108.49 -22.74 -71.45
C GLU A 558 106.98 -22.51 -71.59
N VAL A 559 106.48 -22.32 -72.83
CA VAL A 559 105.05 -22.16 -73.10
C VAL A 559 104.24 -23.40 -72.69
N SER A 560 104.80 -24.60 -72.88
CA SER A 560 104.14 -25.84 -72.47
C SER A 560 104.01 -25.95 -70.95
N TYR A 561 105.03 -25.51 -70.18
CA TYR A 561 104.94 -25.44 -68.72
C TYR A 561 103.88 -24.47 -68.22
N ASP A 562 103.81 -23.25 -68.79
CA ASP A 562 102.77 -22.28 -68.42
C ASP A 562 101.37 -22.84 -68.71
N ALA A 563 101.18 -23.51 -69.86
CA ALA A 563 99.91 -24.14 -70.20
C ALA A 563 99.53 -25.26 -69.21
N ILE A 564 100.47 -26.11 -68.77
CA ILE A 564 100.24 -27.13 -67.74
C ILE A 564 99.79 -26.48 -66.43
N ASP A 565 100.44 -25.39 -66.01
CA ASP A 565 100.05 -24.63 -64.81
C ASP A 565 98.62 -24.08 -64.95
N LYS A 566 98.25 -23.48 -66.11
CA LYS A 566 96.89 -22.98 -66.34
C LYS A 566 95.84 -24.08 -66.27
N PHE A 567 96.09 -25.25 -66.86
CA PHE A 567 95.16 -26.39 -66.74
C PHE A 567 95.03 -26.87 -65.29
N GLY A 568 96.15 -26.91 -64.54
CA GLY A 568 96.12 -27.20 -63.11
C GLY A 568 95.29 -26.20 -62.29
N GLN A 569 95.39 -24.90 -62.60
CA GLN A 569 94.57 -23.86 -61.97
C GLN A 569 93.08 -24.01 -62.28
N ILE A 570 92.72 -24.40 -63.51
CA ILE A 570 91.32 -24.69 -63.89
C ILE A 570 90.78 -25.84 -63.04
N MET A 571 91.52 -26.96 -62.94
CA MET A 571 91.10 -28.11 -62.11
C MET A 571 90.92 -27.72 -60.64
N GLN A 572 91.85 -26.95 -60.06
CA GLN A 572 91.72 -26.46 -58.69
C GLN A 572 90.50 -25.54 -58.50
N THR A 573 90.18 -24.73 -59.51
CA THR A 573 89.01 -23.84 -59.47
C THR A 573 87.72 -24.66 -59.54
N SER A 574 87.65 -25.67 -60.41
CA SER A 574 86.52 -26.61 -60.48
C SER A 574 86.26 -27.31 -59.14
N ILE A 575 87.33 -27.75 -58.45
CA ILE A 575 87.22 -28.36 -57.11
C ILE A 575 86.63 -27.39 -56.08
N LYS A 576 86.95 -26.08 -56.18
CA LYS A 576 86.42 -25.05 -55.28
C LYS A 576 84.96 -24.67 -55.56
N ILE A 577 84.52 -24.76 -56.81
CA ILE A 577 83.13 -24.43 -57.19
C ILE A 577 82.15 -25.52 -56.70
N ARG A 578 82.54 -26.79 -56.74
CA ARG A 578 81.67 -27.90 -56.32
C ARG A 578 80.99 -27.71 -54.95
N PRO A 579 81.69 -27.43 -53.84
CA PRO A 579 81.03 -27.22 -52.54
C PRO A 579 80.10 -26.00 -52.52
N GLN A 580 80.34 -24.98 -53.37
CA GLN A 580 79.43 -23.83 -53.47
C GLN A 580 78.12 -24.20 -54.18
N VAL A 581 78.18 -25.08 -55.18
CA VAL A 581 76.98 -25.61 -55.83
C VAL A 581 76.17 -26.48 -54.87
N GLU A 582 76.84 -27.33 -54.08
CA GLU A 582 76.20 -28.12 -53.02
C GLU A 582 75.52 -27.22 -51.96
N GLU A 583 76.17 -26.14 -51.54
CA GLU A 583 75.62 -25.15 -50.61
C GLU A 583 74.38 -24.45 -51.20
N VAL A 584 74.41 -24.04 -52.47
CA VAL A 584 73.25 -23.43 -53.15
C VAL A 584 72.06 -24.40 -53.20
N THR A 585 72.30 -25.68 -53.48
CA THR A 585 71.25 -26.70 -53.47
C THR A 585 70.65 -26.86 -52.07
N ALA A 586 71.47 -26.96 -51.03
CA ALA A 586 71.00 -27.09 -49.65
C ALA A 586 70.14 -25.89 -49.20
N ILE A 587 70.59 -24.67 -49.49
CA ILE A 587 69.82 -23.44 -49.19
C ILE A 587 68.50 -23.44 -49.97
N SER A 588 68.49 -23.96 -51.19
CA SER A 588 67.27 -24.04 -52.01
C SER A 588 66.25 -25.04 -51.43
N GLU A 589 66.71 -26.17 -50.90
CA GLU A 589 65.85 -27.13 -50.18
C GLU A 589 65.26 -26.51 -48.90
N GLU A 590 66.06 -25.77 -48.13
CA GLU A 590 65.58 -25.03 -46.95
C GLU A 590 64.54 -23.96 -47.33
N MET A 591 64.76 -23.24 -48.43
CA MET A 591 63.78 -22.27 -48.96
C MET A 591 62.48 -22.96 -49.37
N ALA A 592 62.53 -24.12 -50.02
CA ALA A 592 61.33 -24.87 -50.38
C ALA A 592 60.50 -25.26 -49.14
N ALA A 593 61.16 -25.73 -48.08
CA ALA A 593 60.49 -26.04 -46.81
C ALA A 593 59.88 -24.78 -46.16
N ALA A 594 60.61 -23.66 -46.17
CA ALA A 594 60.11 -22.39 -45.66
C ALA A 594 58.88 -21.89 -46.43
N VAL A 595 58.88 -21.99 -47.77
CA VAL A 595 57.73 -21.64 -48.62
C VAL A 595 56.51 -22.48 -48.23
N GLN A 596 56.65 -23.80 -48.07
CA GLN A 596 55.54 -24.65 -47.63
C GLN A 596 54.95 -24.21 -46.27
N GLN A 597 55.81 -23.87 -45.31
CA GLN A 597 55.37 -23.40 -44.00
C GLN A 597 54.63 -22.05 -44.07
N VAL A 598 55.13 -21.10 -44.87
CA VAL A 598 54.46 -19.80 -45.04
C VAL A 598 53.13 -19.99 -45.77
N THR A 599 53.05 -20.88 -46.77
CA THR A 599 51.80 -21.20 -47.47
C THR A 599 50.76 -21.82 -46.53
N ALA A 600 51.17 -22.71 -45.61
CA ALA A 600 50.27 -23.23 -44.58
C ALA A 600 49.74 -22.10 -43.67
N THR A 601 50.62 -21.20 -43.24
CA THR A 601 50.25 -20.05 -42.40
C THR A 601 49.29 -19.09 -43.13
N ALA A 602 49.50 -18.85 -44.42
CA ALA A 602 48.61 -18.02 -45.25
C ALA A 602 47.20 -18.63 -45.35
N ASN A 603 47.10 -19.96 -45.52
CA ASN A 603 45.82 -20.67 -45.51
C ASN A 603 45.10 -20.58 -44.15
N ASP A 604 45.83 -20.69 -43.04
CA ASP A 604 45.26 -20.51 -41.70
C ASP A 604 44.73 -19.09 -41.49
N LEU A 605 45.47 -18.06 -41.94
CA LEU A 605 45.01 -16.68 -41.91
C LEU A 605 43.75 -16.46 -42.77
N ALA A 606 43.67 -17.09 -43.94
CA ALA A 606 42.48 -17.05 -44.77
C ALA A 606 41.25 -17.69 -44.09
N ASN A 607 41.45 -18.78 -43.35
CA ASN A 607 40.40 -19.40 -42.54
C ASN A 607 39.94 -18.49 -41.39
N ILE A 608 40.87 -17.85 -40.69
CA ILE A 608 40.58 -16.89 -39.61
C ILE A 608 39.80 -15.68 -40.17
N ALA A 609 40.22 -15.14 -41.31
CA ALA A 609 39.53 -14.04 -41.96
C ALA A 609 38.08 -14.40 -42.32
N ARG A 610 37.84 -15.60 -42.89
CA ARG A 610 36.49 -16.11 -43.15
C ARG A 610 35.66 -16.26 -41.86
N SER A 611 36.26 -16.74 -40.78
CA SER A 611 35.57 -16.86 -39.49
C SER A 611 35.21 -15.49 -38.91
N ASN A 612 36.12 -14.51 -38.99
CA ASN A 612 35.88 -13.14 -38.52
C ASN A 612 34.76 -12.47 -39.30
N ALA A 613 34.70 -12.67 -40.63
CA ALA A 613 33.61 -12.18 -41.45
C ALA A 613 32.26 -12.75 -41.01
N ALA A 614 32.17 -14.08 -40.83
CA ALA A 614 30.95 -14.74 -40.36
C ALA A 614 30.53 -14.28 -38.95
N SER A 615 31.48 -14.17 -38.00
CA SER A 615 31.19 -13.64 -36.67
C SER A 615 30.76 -12.18 -36.70
N SER A 616 31.30 -11.37 -37.62
CA SER A 616 30.88 -9.98 -37.80
C SER A 616 29.44 -9.89 -38.28
N GLU A 617 28.99 -10.78 -39.18
CA GLU A 617 27.58 -10.87 -39.59
C GLU A 617 26.66 -11.23 -38.42
N GLU A 618 27.05 -12.18 -37.58
CA GLU A 618 26.28 -12.58 -36.39
C GLU A 618 26.16 -11.45 -35.35
N VAL A 619 27.26 -10.74 -35.10
CA VAL A 619 27.23 -9.58 -34.19
C VAL A 619 26.41 -8.44 -34.80
N ALA A 620 26.49 -8.21 -36.12
CA ALA A 620 25.66 -7.21 -36.79
C ALA A 620 24.16 -7.50 -36.62
N ALA A 621 23.73 -8.75 -36.84
CA ALA A 621 22.35 -9.17 -36.60
C ALA A 621 21.92 -8.96 -35.13
N SER A 622 22.77 -9.34 -34.17
CA SER A 622 22.50 -9.11 -32.75
C SER A 622 22.41 -7.62 -32.38
N THR A 623 23.19 -6.79 -33.06
CA THR A 623 23.21 -5.34 -32.88
C THR A 623 21.91 -4.70 -33.40
N GLU A 624 21.37 -5.20 -34.51
CA GLU A 624 20.05 -4.79 -35.02
C GLU A 624 18.92 -5.16 -34.04
N GLU A 625 18.92 -6.38 -33.49
CA GLU A 625 17.94 -6.79 -32.47
C GLU A 625 18.03 -5.94 -31.19
N GLN A 626 19.25 -5.57 -30.80
CA GLN A 626 19.50 -4.73 -29.64
C GLN A 626 18.98 -3.30 -29.86
N LEU A 627 19.16 -2.73 -31.06
CA LEU A 627 18.57 -1.43 -31.41
C LEU A 627 17.03 -1.45 -31.34
N ALA A 628 16.40 -2.47 -31.92
CA ALA A 628 14.95 -2.64 -31.85
C ALA A 628 14.46 -2.77 -30.39
N SER A 629 15.20 -3.49 -29.54
CA SER A 629 14.89 -3.61 -28.12
C SER A 629 14.99 -2.26 -27.38
N MET A 630 15.97 -1.41 -27.73
CA MET A 630 16.10 -0.08 -27.14
C MET A 630 14.96 0.86 -27.56
N GLU A 631 14.48 0.76 -28.80
CA GLU A 631 13.27 1.48 -29.24
C GLU A 631 12.04 1.07 -28.42
N GLU A 632 11.86 -0.23 -28.15
CA GLU A 632 10.74 -0.73 -27.34
C GLU A 632 10.85 -0.29 -25.87
N ILE A 633 12.06 -0.29 -25.31
CA ILE A 633 12.35 0.21 -23.96
C ILE A 633 12.05 1.71 -23.86
N SER A 634 12.50 2.52 -24.82
CA SER A 634 12.21 3.95 -24.87
C SER A 634 10.71 4.22 -24.97
N ALA A 635 9.98 3.49 -25.83
CA ALA A 635 8.53 3.59 -25.93
C ALA A 635 7.81 3.20 -24.62
N SER A 636 8.31 2.17 -23.93
CA SER A 636 7.77 1.74 -22.63
C SER A 636 8.04 2.76 -21.53
N ALA A 637 9.23 3.36 -21.50
CA ALA A 637 9.60 4.42 -20.58
C ALA A 637 8.73 5.67 -20.79
N LYS A 638 8.50 6.06 -22.06
CA LYS A 638 7.56 7.12 -22.43
C LYS A 638 6.16 6.85 -21.86
N SER A 639 5.64 5.63 -22.07
CA SER A 639 4.33 5.22 -21.56
C SER A 639 4.24 5.26 -20.03
N LEU A 640 5.29 4.81 -19.32
CA LEU A 640 5.36 4.91 -17.85
C LEU A 640 5.34 6.36 -17.37
N THR A 641 6.05 7.26 -18.07
CA THR A 641 6.06 8.69 -17.78
C THR A 641 4.67 9.28 -17.96
N ASP A 642 4.01 9.01 -19.11
CA ASP A 642 2.67 9.50 -19.41
C ASP A 642 1.63 8.98 -18.38
N MET A 643 1.73 7.70 -17.97
CA MET A 643 0.86 7.12 -16.94
C MET A 643 1.08 7.75 -15.56
N ALA A 644 2.34 8.03 -15.19
CA ALA A 644 2.66 8.69 -13.94
C ALA A 644 2.11 10.12 -13.91
N GLU A 645 2.27 10.87 -15.00
CA GLU A 645 1.68 12.21 -15.16
C GLU A 645 0.15 12.17 -15.07
N GLU A 646 -0.52 11.23 -15.74
CA GLU A 646 -1.98 11.07 -15.65
C GLU A 646 -2.44 10.75 -14.22
N LEU A 647 -1.66 9.95 -13.48
CA LEU A 647 -1.94 9.63 -12.08
C LEU A 647 -1.81 10.88 -11.20
N THR A 648 -0.73 11.65 -11.38
CA THR A 648 -0.51 12.92 -10.67
C THR A 648 -1.62 13.93 -10.99
N GLU A 649 -2.08 14.02 -12.23
CA GLU A 649 -3.19 14.90 -12.62
C GLU A 649 -4.53 14.46 -11.97
N LYS A 650 -4.78 13.16 -11.86
CA LYS A 650 -5.96 12.64 -11.14
C LYS A 650 -5.88 12.93 -9.64
N ILE A 651 -4.70 12.84 -9.04
CA ILE A 651 -4.46 13.17 -7.63
C ILE A 651 -4.62 14.67 -7.38
N ALA A 652 -4.19 15.52 -8.31
CA ALA A 652 -4.31 16.98 -8.20
C ALA A 652 -5.77 17.48 -8.09
N LYS A 653 -6.77 16.63 -8.36
CA LYS A 653 -8.20 16.94 -8.10
C LYS A 653 -8.56 16.90 -6.62
N TYR A 654 -7.74 16.25 -5.79
CA TYR A 654 -7.91 16.19 -4.35
C TYR A 654 -7.14 17.34 -3.70
N ASN A 655 -7.77 18.06 -2.79
CA ASN A 655 -7.11 19.04 -1.91
C ASN A 655 -6.82 18.35 -0.59
N TYR A 656 -5.55 18.10 -0.30
CA TYR A 656 -5.10 17.40 0.90
C TYR A 656 -3.90 18.08 1.52
#